data_AF-A0AAQ1UI83-F1
#
_entry.id   AF-A0AAQ1UI83-F1
#
_cell.length_a   1.000
_cell.length_b   1.000
_cell.length_c   1.000
_cell.angle_alpha   90.00
_cell.angle_beta   90.00
_cell.angle_gamma   90.00
#
_symmetry.space_group_name_H-M   'P 1'
#
loop_
_entity.id
_entity.type
_entity.pdbx_description
1 polymer ?
#
loop_
_entity_poly.entity_id
_entity_poly.type
_entity_poly.pdbx_seq_one_letter_code
_entity_poly.pdbx_strand_id
1 'polypeptide(L)'
;MLHNKQMQRNDKIVCKILNYIPRDRTFEVEDVSTKTKGYVIFVNNYQDIPIMKKAYQKGYSIPLYFDRYEGGVAQFSYKAIGQVPNEEKSEVEIKALFSSSDREFNTILFEALYNSLGTSIDSLEKYNLAKQLLLANKKLQIRGGLAKDLFKMSNLTYQKKFWEEGVLPYFSNFSIRKMWSESNDDEKDAILQRLGISIINNTSTRVNCYFENIAREIVNRIVSAQQSIKIAMAWFTNFDIFNEIKCKLENSNVEVTLVTNNDLINNGGYCLNINNLIDVGMKVYLYEYPDMLHHKFCIIDDRIVLNGSYNWTFFSENVNRENLLVIEDRLVVKAFNTEFENIISGRIKIDKMPEFVLERPEYDRSSFKQYISEELVIRSKHRIGNTRENLMRAKSLSPSYSSVTRAFQEMNITLDNTGISTEALDAAASISAITERREQIASHHQHLQKLVNQKEDIQIQQRGIRQKQQEVQSQVRQISENHEISESARTLLQASVQRQKKELMEQQGRLNQSLLQVEQEVNSTTQAVERAEAEISTIKEAIQIETMGGRGSLKINLKWGTTDDLDLHVIDPSSFEIYYGQKEHRCNGVLGKLDIDANAAPPYSRMPQENIFWEEGKNAPVGKYKVSVALYQKRDTVQNISFTVTVYPDKGEVKTFTGKVDTEKARNEVVAFEYSEFGIRYL
;
A
#
# COMPACT_ATOMS: atom_id res chain seq x y z
N MET A 1 -29.35 -39.52 -29.20
CA MET A 1 -28.44 -39.36 -28.05
C MET A 1 -27.15 -38.72 -28.53
N LEU A 2 -27.08 -37.39 -28.51
CA LEU A 2 -25.79 -36.69 -28.63
C LEU A 2 -25.14 -36.80 -27.25
N HIS A 3 -24.07 -37.58 -27.15
CA HIS A 3 -23.25 -37.64 -25.95
C HIS A 3 -22.79 -36.21 -25.62
N ASN A 4 -23.19 -35.67 -24.47
CA ASN A 4 -22.59 -34.46 -23.91
C ASN A 4 -21.12 -34.77 -23.65
N LYS A 5 -20.25 -34.38 -24.59
CA LYS A 5 -18.81 -34.52 -24.44
C LYS A 5 -18.40 -33.61 -23.29
N GLN A 6 -18.06 -34.20 -22.15
CA GLN A 6 -17.61 -33.46 -20.98
C GLN A 6 -16.31 -32.72 -21.36
N MET A 7 -16.27 -31.39 -21.19
CA MET A 7 -15.09 -30.57 -21.51
C MET A 7 -13.88 -31.10 -20.73
N GLN A 8 -12.76 -31.27 -21.42
CA GLN A 8 -11.48 -31.66 -20.84
C GLN A 8 -10.61 -30.42 -20.61
N ARG A 9 -9.77 -30.49 -19.57
CA ARG A 9 -8.86 -29.39 -19.22
C ARG A 9 -7.94 -29.04 -20.40
N ASN A 10 -7.83 -27.75 -20.69
CA ASN A 10 -7.18 -27.15 -21.87
C ASN A 10 -7.91 -27.33 -23.21
N ASP A 11 -9.17 -27.75 -23.22
CA ASP A 11 -9.98 -27.63 -24.44
C ASP A 11 -10.09 -26.16 -24.84
N LYS A 12 -9.74 -25.86 -26.10
CA LYS A 12 -9.89 -24.53 -26.68
C LYS A 12 -11.34 -24.34 -27.12
N ILE A 13 -12.07 -23.51 -26.39
CA ILE A 13 -13.50 -23.24 -26.58
C ILE A 13 -13.69 -21.81 -27.07
N VAL A 14 -14.54 -21.62 -28.08
CA VAL A 14 -14.90 -20.27 -28.55
C VAL A 14 -16.07 -19.77 -27.72
N CYS A 15 -15.84 -18.72 -26.93
CA CYS A 15 -16.83 -18.18 -26.02
C CYS A 15 -17.25 -16.75 -26.41
N LYS A 16 -18.52 -16.43 -26.21
CA LYS A 16 -19.04 -15.07 -26.24
C LYS A 16 -18.99 -14.48 -24.83
N ILE A 17 -18.51 -13.24 -24.69
CA ILE A 17 -18.54 -12.53 -23.42
C ILE A 17 -19.94 -11.92 -23.22
N LEU A 18 -20.60 -12.31 -22.13
CA LEU A 18 -21.95 -11.86 -21.80
C LEU A 18 -21.93 -10.62 -20.90
N ASN A 19 -21.04 -10.60 -19.91
CA ASN A 19 -20.98 -9.54 -18.92
C ASN A 19 -19.57 -9.40 -18.35
N TYR A 20 -19.24 -8.21 -17.85
CA TYR A 20 -18.08 -7.95 -17.01
C TYR A 20 -18.54 -7.69 -15.58
N ILE A 21 -17.97 -8.38 -14.60
CA ILE A 21 -18.29 -8.25 -13.18
C ILE A 21 -17.15 -7.45 -12.52
N PRO A 22 -17.32 -6.14 -12.26
CA PRO A 22 -16.21 -5.28 -11.81
C PRO A 22 -15.69 -5.64 -10.42
N ARG A 23 -16.60 -6.02 -9.50
CA ARG A 23 -16.27 -6.36 -8.11
C ARG A 23 -15.29 -7.53 -8.02
N ASP A 24 -15.51 -8.55 -8.85
CA ASP A 24 -14.72 -9.80 -8.83
C ASP A 24 -13.66 -9.84 -9.95
N ARG A 25 -13.57 -8.76 -10.74
CA ARG A 25 -12.66 -8.62 -11.90
C ARG A 25 -12.74 -9.80 -12.88
N THR A 26 -13.92 -10.39 -13.06
CA THR A 26 -14.15 -11.54 -13.94
C THR A 26 -15.13 -11.23 -15.07
N PHE A 27 -15.22 -12.12 -16.06
CA PHE A 27 -16.18 -12.05 -17.16
C PHE A 27 -17.09 -13.28 -17.13
N GLU A 28 -18.40 -13.06 -17.32
CA GLU A 28 -19.35 -14.12 -17.63
C GLU A 28 -19.24 -14.44 -19.13
N VAL A 29 -19.11 -15.72 -19.46
CA VAL A 29 -18.93 -16.19 -20.84
C VAL A 29 -19.86 -17.35 -21.15
N GLU A 30 -20.24 -17.48 -22.42
CA GLU A 30 -21.03 -18.59 -22.95
C GLU A 30 -20.29 -19.25 -24.11
N ASP A 31 -20.11 -20.58 -24.04
CA ASP A 31 -19.66 -21.38 -25.18
C ASP A 31 -20.67 -21.27 -26.32
N VAL A 32 -20.20 -20.84 -27.49
CA VAL A 32 -21.03 -20.64 -28.67
C VAL A 32 -21.69 -21.95 -29.12
N SER A 33 -21.02 -23.09 -28.92
CA SER A 33 -21.45 -24.40 -29.40
C SER A 33 -22.40 -25.11 -28.44
N THR A 34 -22.00 -25.29 -27.17
CA THR A 34 -22.78 -26.05 -26.19
C THR A 34 -23.76 -25.18 -25.39
N LYS A 35 -23.68 -23.86 -25.50
CA LYS A 35 -24.43 -22.90 -24.66
C LYS A 35 -24.11 -23.01 -23.17
N THR A 36 -23.00 -23.66 -22.82
CA THR A 36 -22.50 -23.74 -21.45
C THR A 36 -22.01 -22.37 -20.98
N LYS A 37 -22.51 -21.92 -19.83
CA LYS A 37 -22.08 -20.68 -19.19
C LYS A 37 -20.97 -20.92 -18.16
N GLY A 38 -20.11 -19.92 -17.99
CA GLY A 38 -19.03 -19.97 -17.03
C GLY A 38 -18.35 -18.63 -16.78
N TYR A 39 -17.25 -18.67 -16.04
CA TYR A 39 -16.47 -17.48 -15.67
C TYR A 39 -15.03 -17.59 -16.12
N VAL A 40 -14.40 -16.43 -16.30
CA VAL A 40 -12.98 -16.36 -16.65
C VAL A 40 -12.13 -16.16 -15.40
N ILE A 41 -11.21 -17.09 -15.14
CA ILE A 41 -10.27 -17.01 -14.04
C ILE A 41 -9.00 -16.28 -14.47
N PHE A 42 -8.65 -15.22 -13.74
CA PHE A 42 -7.38 -14.51 -13.90
C PHE A 42 -6.44 -14.90 -12.77
N VAL A 43 -5.72 -16.01 -12.94
CA VAL A 43 -4.67 -16.40 -11.99
C VAL A 43 -3.41 -15.60 -12.35
N ASN A 44 -3.14 -14.52 -11.60
CA ASN A 44 -1.94 -13.69 -11.71
C ASN A 44 -1.66 -13.00 -13.06
N ASN A 45 -2.64 -12.94 -13.98
CA ASN A 45 -2.45 -12.31 -15.30
C ASN A 45 -3.57 -11.31 -15.66
N TYR A 46 -3.61 -10.19 -14.94
CA TYR A 46 -4.57 -9.10 -15.20
C TYR A 46 -4.26 -8.30 -16.48
N GLN A 47 -3.11 -8.54 -17.12
CA GLN A 47 -2.71 -7.90 -18.39
C GLN A 47 -3.62 -8.29 -19.58
N ASP A 48 -4.40 -9.37 -19.45
CA ASP A 48 -5.31 -9.85 -20.49
C ASP A 48 -6.72 -9.22 -20.42
N ILE A 49 -7.04 -8.50 -19.33
CA ILE A 49 -8.32 -7.82 -19.15
C ILE A 49 -8.63 -6.82 -20.28
N PRO A 50 -7.70 -5.97 -20.76
CA PRO A 50 -7.95 -5.06 -21.88
C PRO A 50 -8.42 -5.78 -23.16
N ILE A 51 -7.88 -6.96 -23.44
CA ILE A 51 -8.27 -7.77 -24.61
C ILE A 51 -9.71 -8.27 -24.45
N MET A 52 -10.06 -8.77 -23.27
CA MET A 52 -11.42 -9.22 -22.95
C MET A 52 -12.43 -8.07 -22.94
N LYS A 53 -12.07 -6.90 -22.38
CA LYS A 53 -12.89 -5.68 -22.45
C LYS A 53 -13.13 -5.25 -23.89
N LYS A 54 -12.11 -5.32 -24.76
CA LYS A 54 -12.23 -5.01 -26.19
C LYS A 54 -13.14 -6.00 -26.91
N ALA A 55 -13.03 -7.30 -26.63
CA ALA A 55 -13.91 -8.33 -27.18
C ALA A 55 -15.37 -8.13 -26.74
N TYR A 56 -15.60 -7.80 -25.46
CA TYR A 56 -16.92 -7.46 -24.93
C TYR A 56 -17.52 -6.22 -25.60
N GLN A 57 -16.78 -5.11 -25.67
CA GLN A 57 -17.22 -3.87 -26.31
C GLN A 57 -17.54 -4.04 -27.81
N LYS A 58 -16.78 -4.89 -28.51
CA LYS A 58 -16.98 -5.16 -29.95
C LYS A 58 -17.92 -6.33 -30.24
N GLY A 59 -18.40 -7.04 -29.21
CA GLY A 59 -19.31 -8.18 -29.33
C GLY A 59 -18.70 -9.40 -30.02
N TYR A 60 -17.36 -9.55 -30.03
CA TYR A 60 -16.69 -10.67 -30.68
C TYR A 60 -16.56 -11.88 -29.74
N SER A 61 -16.67 -13.07 -30.32
CA SER A 61 -16.32 -14.31 -29.62
C SER A 61 -14.80 -14.45 -29.53
N ILE A 62 -14.31 -14.95 -28.40
CA ILE A 62 -12.88 -15.11 -28.13
C ILE A 62 -12.55 -16.56 -27.77
N PRO A 63 -11.44 -17.13 -28.26
CA PRO A 63 -11.00 -18.44 -27.82
C PRO A 63 -10.49 -18.39 -26.37
N LEU A 64 -11.06 -19.26 -25.53
CA LEU A 64 -10.66 -19.50 -24.15
C LEU A 64 -10.30 -20.97 -23.96
N TYR A 65 -9.59 -21.27 -22.89
CA TYR A 65 -9.24 -22.62 -22.50
C TYR A 65 -10.06 -23.04 -21.30
N PHE A 66 -10.82 -24.13 -21.42
CA PHE A 66 -11.51 -24.71 -20.27
C PHE A 66 -10.49 -25.20 -19.24
N ASP A 67 -10.66 -24.85 -17.96
CA ASP A 67 -9.79 -25.30 -16.87
C ASP A 67 -10.46 -26.42 -16.07
N ARG A 68 -11.62 -26.12 -15.45
CA ARG A 68 -12.34 -27.05 -14.57
C ARG A 68 -13.80 -26.64 -14.37
N TYR A 69 -14.59 -27.53 -13.77
CA TYR A 69 -15.86 -27.16 -13.14
C TYR A 69 -15.62 -26.83 -11.67
N GLU A 70 -16.20 -25.73 -11.19
CA GLU A 70 -16.18 -25.33 -9.77
C GLU A 70 -17.61 -25.05 -9.33
N GLY A 71 -18.12 -25.82 -8.36
CA GLY A 71 -19.52 -25.73 -7.94
C GLY A 71 -20.55 -26.02 -9.05
N GLY A 72 -20.18 -26.78 -10.08
CA GLY A 72 -21.02 -27.04 -11.26
C GLY A 72 -20.96 -25.97 -12.36
N VAL A 73 -20.17 -24.91 -12.17
CA VAL A 73 -19.98 -23.83 -13.16
C VAL A 73 -18.63 -24.00 -13.87
N ALA A 74 -18.62 -23.82 -15.20
CA ALA A 74 -17.40 -23.93 -16.00
C ALA A 74 -16.45 -22.75 -15.74
N GLN A 75 -15.15 -23.03 -15.59
CA GLN A 75 -14.09 -22.04 -15.43
C GLN A 75 -13.20 -22.03 -16.68
N PHE A 76 -12.95 -20.85 -17.21
CA PHE A 76 -12.19 -20.62 -18.43
C PHE A 76 -10.96 -19.74 -18.18
N SER A 77 -9.91 -19.91 -18.96
CA SER A 77 -8.70 -19.09 -18.91
C SER A 77 -8.34 -18.56 -20.29
N TYR A 78 -7.79 -17.35 -20.35
CA TYR A 78 -7.23 -16.80 -21.59
C TYR A 78 -5.74 -17.14 -21.67
N LYS A 79 -5.28 -17.59 -22.84
CA LYS A 79 -3.86 -17.77 -23.15
C LYS A 79 -3.61 -17.15 -24.52
N ALA A 80 -2.62 -16.26 -24.64
CA ALA A 80 -2.21 -15.72 -25.92
C ALA A 80 -1.68 -16.85 -26.81
N ILE A 81 -2.29 -17.05 -27.98
CA ILE A 81 -1.92 -18.10 -28.92
C ILE A 81 -0.98 -17.51 -29.96
N GLY A 82 0.28 -17.96 -29.97
CA GLY A 82 1.21 -17.75 -31.07
C GLY A 82 0.70 -18.42 -32.35
N GLN A 83 0.83 -17.69 -33.47
CA GLN A 83 0.64 -18.07 -34.88
C GLN A 83 -0.20 -19.33 -35.18
N VAL A 84 -1.37 -19.10 -35.78
CA VAL A 84 -2.26 -20.12 -36.34
C VAL A 84 -1.56 -20.86 -37.49
N PRO A 85 -1.52 -22.21 -37.52
CA PRO A 85 -1.11 -22.97 -38.71
C PRO A 85 -2.17 -22.85 -39.81
N ASN A 86 -1.69 -22.65 -41.03
CA ASN A 86 -2.44 -22.46 -42.26
C ASN A 86 -3.64 -23.40 -42.45
N GLU A 87 -4.72 -22.82 -42.96
CA GLU A 87 -5.80 -23.51 -43.66
C GLU A 87 -5.21 -24.36 -44.80
N GLU A 88 -5.55 -25.65 -44.81
CA GLU A 88 -5.31 -26.54 -45.95
C GLU A 88 -6.09 -26.03 -47.18
N LYS A 89 -5.38 -25.37 -48.09
CA LYS A 89 -5.79 -25.27 -49.49
C LYS A 89 -5.06 -26.36 -50.26
N SER A 90 -5.84 -27.19 -50.94
CA SER A 90 -5.41 -28.23 -51.86
C SER A 90 -4.47 -27.67 -52.94
N GLU A 91 -3.15 -27.82 -52.75
CA GLU A 91 -2.16 -27.59 -53.80
C GLU A 91 -2.12 -28.82 -54.72
N VAL A 92 -2.37 -28.61 -56.02
CA VAL A 92 -2.07 -29.62 -57.04
C VAL A 92 -0.55 -29.67 -57.22
N GLU A 93 0.08 -30.71 -56.69
CA GLU A 93 1.54 -30.89 -56.76
C GLU A 93 1.93 -31.52 -58.12
N ILE A 94 2.50 -30.72 -59.03
CA ILE A 94 3.10 -31.24 -60.27
C ILE A 94 4.53 -31.72 -59.96
N LYS A 95 4.73 -33.04 -59.85
CA LYS A 95 6.07 -33.65 -59.71
C LYS A 95 6.65 -33.99 -61.08
N ALA A 96 7.53 -33.13 -61.58
CA ALA A 96 8.42 -33.49 -62.68
C ALA A 96 9.62 -34.27 -62.12
N LEU A 97 9.76 -35.55 -62.51
CA LEU A 97 10.87 -36.40 -62.09
C LEU A 97 12.03 -36.26 -63.08
N PHE A 98 13.07 -35.55 -62.66
CA PHE A 98 14.33 -35.46 -63.39
C PHE A 98 15.16 -36.72 -63.16
N SER A 99 15.78 -37.23 -64.23
CA SER A 99 16.69 -38.38 -64.18
C SER A 99 18.00 -38.03 -63.48
N SER A 100 18.58 -38.95 -62.72
CA SER A 100 19.89 -38.75 -62.09
C SER A 100 21.08 -38.94 -63.05
N SER A 101 20.87 -39.59 -64.19
CA SER A 101 21.93 -39.97 -65.13
C SER A 101 21.71 -39.46 -66.56
N ASP A 102 20.51 -39.01 -66.91
CA ASP A 102 20.17 -38.59 -68.28
C ASP A 102 20.02 -37.07 -68.40
N ARG A 103 21.08 -36.43 -68.90
CA ARG A 103 21.16 -34.97 -69.06
C ARG A 103 20.32 -34.45 -70.23
N GLU A 104 20.18 -35.24 -71.29
CA GLU A 104 19.42 -34.84 -72.48
C GLU A 104 17.93 -34.85 -72.18
N PHE A 105 17.43 -35.93 -71.56
CA PHE A 105 16.06 -36.02 -71.05
C PHE A 105 15.73 -34.85 -70.10
N ASN A 106 16.62 -34.56 -69.15
CA ASN A 106 16.41 -33.47 -68.19
C ASN A 106 16.31 -32.11 -68.88
N THR A 107 17.14 -31.86 -69.89
CA THR A 107 17.14 -30.60 -70.63
C THR A 107 15.85 -30.43 -71.43
N ILE A 108 15.40 -31.49 -72.12
CA ILE A 108 14.15 -31.48 -72.89
C ILE A 108 12.94 -31.26 -71.97
N LEU A 109 12.86 -31.99 -70.87
CA LEU A 109 11.78 -31.86 -69.89
C LEU A 109 11.77 -30.46 -69.25
N PHE A 110 12.94 -29.93 -68.92
CA PHE A 110 13.08 -28.59 -68.34
C PHE A 110 12.58 -27.51 -69.30
N GLU A 111 13.00 -27.55 -70.56
CA GLU A 111 12.57 -26.57 -71.57
C GLU A 111 11.08 -26.70 -71.90
N ALA A 112 10.51 -27.91 -71.92
CA ALA A 112 9.08 -28.10 -72.09
C ALA A 112 8.26 -27.47 -70.95
N LEU A 113 8.69 -27.70 -69.70
CA LEU A 113 8.05 -27.09 -68.52
C LEU A 113 8.25 -25.57 -68.49
N TYR A 114 9.42 -25.07 -68.85
CA TYR A 114 9.68 -23.64 -68.93
C TYR A 114 8.79 -22.97 -69.99
N ASN A 115 8.67 -23.57 -71.18
CA ASN A 115 7.81 -23.06 -72.24
C ASN A 115 6.33 -23.07 -71.85
N SER A 116 5.91 -24.02 -70.99
CA SER A 116 4.53 -24.06 -70.47
C SER A 116 4.17 -22.88 -69.56
N LEU A 117 5.16 -22.13 -69.04
CA LEU A 117 4.89 -20.88 -68.31
C LEU A 117 4.30 -19.78 -69.20
N GLY A 118 4.48 -19.88 -70.53
CA GLY A 118 4.01 -18.88 -71.49
C GLY A 118 4.83 -17.59 -71.43
N THR A 119 4.19 -16.45 -71.71
CA THR A 119 4.85 -15.13 -71.78
C THR A 119 4.82 -14.36 -70.45
N SER A 120 3.98 -14.76 -69.49
CA SER A 120 3.88 -14.12 -68.19
C SER A 120 3.44 -15.06 -67.06
N ILE A 121 3.93 -14.78 -65.86
CA ILE A 121 3.61 -15.45 -64.59
C ILE A 121 2.63 -14.56 -63.84
N ASP A 122 1.35 -14.91 -63.97
CA ASP A 122 0.19 -14.16 -63.51
C ASP A 122 -0.80 -15.01 -62.69
N SER A 123 -0.49 -16.29 -62.48
CA SER A 123 -1.28 -17.23 -61.68
C SER A 123 -0.41 -17.96 -60.64
N LEU A 124 -1.06 -18.52 -59.62
CA LEU A 124 -0.37 -19.23 -58.54
C LEU A 124 0.28 -20.52 -59.03
N GLU A 125 -0.36 -21.19 -59.99
CA GLU A 125 0.13 -22.42 -60.62
C GLU A 125 1.42 -22.16 -61.41
N LYS A 126 1.45 -21.08 -62.21
CA LYS A 126 2.65 -20.65 -62.93
C LYS A 126 3.76 -20.21 -61.98
N TYR A 127 3.41 -19.52 -60.89
CA TYR A 127 4.36 -19.14 -59.84
C TYR A 127 5.01 -20.38 -59.21
N ASN A 128 4.20 -21.37 -58.82
CA ASN A 128 4.68 -22.61 -58.22
C ASN A 128 5.56 -23.40 -59.19
N LEU A 129 5.18 -23.50 -60.47
CA LEU A 129 6.00 -24.13 -61.50
C LEU A 129 7.34 -23.39 -61.70
N ALA A 130 7.33 -22.06 -61.77
CA ALA A 130 8.53 -21.24 -61.88
C ALA A 130 9.46 -21.41 -60.66
N LYS A 131 8.90 -21.50 -59.45
CA LYS A 131 9.64 -21.81 -58.21
C LYS A 131 10.31 -23.19 -58.28
N GLN A 132 9.60 -24.21 -58.77
CA GLN A 132 10.16 -25.55 -58.95
C GLN A 132 11.26 -25.59 -60.01
N LEU A 133 11.08 -24.87 -61.12
CA LEU A 133 12.12 -24.73 -62.16
C LEU A 133 13.38 -24.04 -61.63
N LEU A 134 13.25 -23.03 -60.77
CA LEU A 134 14.40 -22.41 -60.10
C LEU A 134 15.16 -23.39 -59.21
N LEU A 135 14.44 -24.19 -58.42
CA LEU A 135 15.04 -25.21 -57.56
C LEU A 135 15.73 -26.32 -58.37
N ALA A 136 15.08 -26.79 -59.43
CA ALA A 136 15.64 -27.79 -60.35
C ALA A 136 16.89 -27.24 -61.06
N ASN A 137 16.84 -26.01 -61.57
CA ASN A 137 17.96 -25.37 -62.26
C ASN A 137 19.15 -25.08 -61.35
N LYS A 138 18.92 -24.87 -60.04
CA LYS A 138 20.00 -24.76 -59.05
C LYS A 138 20.85 -26.03 -58.96
N LYS A 139 20.22 -27.20 -59.15
CA LYS A 139 20.90 -28.52 -59.13
C LYS A 139 21.42 -28.92 -60.51
N LEU A 140 20.64 -28.71 -61.56
CA LEU A 140 20.90 -29.25 -62.90
C LEU A 140 21.65 -28.27 -63.82
N GLN A 141 21.66 -26.97 -63.50
CA GLN A 141 22.36 -25.91 -64.25
C GLN A 141 22.06 -25.91 -65.75
N ILE A 142 20.78 -26.04 -66.11
CA ILE A 142 20.30 -26.20 -67.49
C ILE A 142 20.24 -24.85 -68.22
N ARG A 143 19.73 -23.80 -67.55
CA ARG A 143 19.49 -22.48 -68.15
C ARG A 143 20.18 -21.36 -67.39
N GLY A 144 21.10 -20.67 -68.06
CA GLY A 144 21.72 -19.44 -67.55
C GLY A 144 20.71 -18.29 -67.52
N GLY A 145 20.73 -17.49 -66.45
CA GLY A 145 19.87 -16.29 -66.36
C GLY A 145 18.39 -16.55 -66.03
N LEU A 146 17.99 -17.79 -65.77
CA LEU A 146 16.59 -18.18 -65.50
C LEU A 146 15.89 -17.30 -64.46
N ALA A 147 16.56 -16.98 -63.35
CA ALA A 147 16.00 -16.09 -62.33
C ALA A 147 15.53 -14.76 -62.93
N LYS A 148 16.36 -14.17 -63.81
CA LYS A 148 16.11 -12.86 -64.44
C LYS A 148 14.98 -12.94 -65.43
N ASP A 149 14.88 -14.05 -66.14
CA ASP A 149 13.79 -14.30 -67.08
C ASP A 149 12.46 -14.45 -66.33
N LEU A 150 12.42 -15.29 -65.29
CA LEU A 150 11.21 -15.48 -64.48
C LEU A 150 10.78 -14.21 -63.76
N PHE A 151 11.72 -13.40 -63.26
CA PHE A 151 11.39 -12.11 -62.66
C PHE A 151 10.71 -11.18 -63.67
N LYS A 152 11.26 -11.08 -64.89
CA LYS A 152 10.69 -10.25 -65.96
C LYS A 152 9.33 -10.76 -66.43
N MET A 153 9.13 -12.08 -66.45
CA MET A 153 7.85 -12.69 -66.80
C MET A 153 6.80 -12.49 -65.70
N SER A 154 7.21 -12.28 -64.46
CA SER A 154 6.29 -12.13 -63.32
C SER A 154 5.67 -10.75 -63.23
N ASN A 155 4.37 -10.70 -62.94
CA ASN A 155 3.72 -9.44 -62.55
C ASN A 155 4.18 -8.99 -61.14
N LEU A 156 3.83 -7.76 -60.74
CA LEU A 156 4.27 -7.18 -59.47
C LEU A 156 3.90 -8.03 -58.24
N THR A 157 2.72 -8.66 -58.25
CA THR A 157 2.25 -9.53 -57.17
C THR A 157 3.19 -10.71 -56.96
N TYR A 158 3.56 -11.42 -58.04
CA TYR A 158 4.44 -12.59 -57.94
C TYR A 158 5.92 -12.22 -57.82
N GLN A 159 6.36 -11.07 -58.34
CA GLN A 159 7.69 -10.54 -58.05
C GLN A 159 7.84 -10.26 -56.54
N LYS A 160 6.82 -9.66 -55.90
CA LYS A 160 6.79 -9.44 -54.45
C LYS A 160 6.84 -10.78 -53.70
N LYS A 161 6.00 -11.74 -54.10
CA LYS A 161 5.96 -13.08 -53.50
C LYS A 161 7.30 -13.82 -53.60
N PHE A 162 7.97 -13.78 -54.75
CA PHE A 162 9.31 -14.37 -54.93
C PHE A 162 10.37 -13.75 -54.01
N TRP A 163 10.27 -12.44 -53.73
CA TRP A 163 11.19 -11.72 -52.85
C TRP A 163 10.93 -12.05 -51.37
N GLU A 164 9.66 -12.05 -50.95
CA GLU A 164 9.22 -12.38 -49.58
C GLU A 164 9.55 -13.83 -49.20
N GLU A 165 9.29 -14.79 -50.08
CA GLU A 165 9.66 -16.20 -49.88
C GLU A 165 11.16 -16.45 -50.07
N GLY A 166 11.90 -15.42 -50.48
CA GLY A 166 13.33 -15.44 -50.64
C GLY A 166 13.89 -16.32 -51.75
N VAL A 167 13.04 -16.62 -52.73
CA VAL A 167 13.33 -17.44 -53.90
C VAL A 167 14.17 -16.67 -54.93
N LEU A 168 13.93 -15.36 -55.08
CA LEU A 168 14.73 -14.49 -55.96
C LEU A 168 15.58 -13.49 -55.16
N PRO A 169 16.83 -13.22 -55.59
CA PRO A 169 17.78 -12.39 -54.85
C PRO A 169 17.72 -10.90 -55.22
N TYR A 170 16.72 -10.44 -55.98
CA TYR A 170 16.53 -9.02 -56.28
C TYR A 170 15.04 -8.66 -56.39
N PHE A 171 14.75 -7.41 -56.02
CA PHE A 171 13.44 -6.78 -56.15
C PHE A 171 13.64 -5.27 -56.40
N SER A 172 12.68 -4.59 -57.02
CA SER A 172 12.90 -3.21 -57.46
C SER A 172 12.94 -2.23 -56.28
N ASN A 173 13.89 -1.29 -56.28
CA ASN A 173 14.00 -0.26 -55.23
C ASN A 173 12.71 0.57 -55.07
N PHE A 174 12.00 0.82 -56.18
CA PHE A 174 10.71 1.51 -56.16
C PHE A 174 9.66 0.68 -55.39
N SER A 175 9.58 -0.62 -55.67
CA SER A 175 8.65 -1.53 -54.98
C SER A 175 9.01 -1.70 -53.50
N ILE A 176 10.30 -1.77 -53.16
CA ILE A 176 10.75 -1.83 -51.76
C ILE A 176 10.34 -0.57 -51.00
N ARG A 177 10.51 0.63 -51.59
CA ARG A 177 10.07 1.89 -50.99
C ARG A 177 8.56 1.94 -50.78
N LYS A 178 7.79 1.47 -51.76
CA LYS A 178 6.33 1.40 -51.67
C LYS A 178 5.89 0.43 -50.56
N MET A 179 6.49 -0.77 -50.50
CA MET A 179 6.26 -1.72 -49.41
C MET A 179 6.60 -1.11 -48.05
N TRP A 180 7.76 -0.47 -47.94
CA TRP A 180 8.19 0.19 -46.71
C TRP A 180 7.19 1.24 -46.20
N SER A 181 6.65 2.08 -47.10
CA SER A 181 5.67 3.11 -46.72
C SER A 181 4.33 2.54 -46.28
N GLU A 182 3.97 1.35 -46.77
CA GLU A 182 2.69 0.69 -46.49
C GLU A 182 2.77 -0.28 -45.29
N SER A 183 3.98 -0.55 -44.76
CA SER A 183 4.24 -1.56 -43.74
C SER A 183 4.22 -1.07 -42.29
N ASN A 184 3.84 -1.97 -41.37
CA ASN A 184 3.97 -1.80 -39.92
C ASN A 184 5.42 -2.07 -39.44
N ASP A 185 5.69 -1.92 -38.15
CA ASP A 185 7.04 -2.01 -37.60
C ASP A 185 7.65 -3.43 -37.73
N ASP A 186 6.87 -4.49 -37.49
CA ASP A 186 7.33 -5.88 -37.67
C ASP A 186 7.66 -6.22 -39.13
N GLU A 187 6.84 -5.72 -40.06
CA GLU A 187 7.06 -5.90 -41.51
C GLU A 187 8.28 -5.11 -42.00
N LYS A 188 8.52 -3.91 -41.46
CA LYS A 188 9.72 -3.12 -41.73
C LYS A 188 10.98 -3.82 -41.24
N ASP A 189 10.93 -4.43 -40.06
CA ASP A 189 12.05 -5.22 -39.53
C ASP A 189 12.36 -6.44 -40.40
N ALA A 190 11.33 -7.14 -40.90
CA ALA A 190 11.51 -8.22 -41.86
C ALA A 190 12.14 -7.74 -43.19
N ILE A 191 11.75 -6.56 -43.69
CA ILE A 191 12.36 -5.93 -44.86
C ILE A 191 13.84 -5.60 -44.60
N LEU A 192 14.18 -5.01 -43.45
CA LEU A 192 15.57 -4.70 -43.07
C LEU A 192 16.42 -5.96 -42.97
N GLN A 193 15.90 -7.00 -42.32
CA GLN A 193 16.57 -8.29 -42.20
C GLN A 193 16.84 -8.92 -43.57
N ARG A 194 15.86 -8.86 -44.49
CA ARG A 194 16.00 -9.37 -45.87
C ARG A 194 17.03 -8.59 -46.68
N LEU A 195 17.14 -7.28 -46.45
CA LEU A 195 18.16 -6.43 -47.06
C LEU A 195 19.53 -6.57 -46.40
N GLY A 196 19.65 -7.34 -45.31
CA GLY A 196 20.87 -7.47 -44.52
C GLY A 196 21.25 -6.18 -43.78
N ILE A 197 20.30 -5.27 -43.57
CA ILE A 197 20.51 -4.00 -42.89
C ILE A 197 20.26 -4.22 -41.39
N SER A 198 21.31 -4.08 -40.58
CA SER A 198 21.17 -4.05 -39.11
C SER A 198 21.15 -2.59 -38.66
N ILE A 199 20.03 -2.12 -38.12
CA ILE A 199 19.97 -0.82 -37.47
C ILE A 199 20.56 -0.96 -36.07
N ILE A 200 21.77 -0.44 -35.86
CA ILE A 200 22.34 -0.31 -34.53
C ILE A 200 21.66 0.89 -33.89
N ASN A 201 20.67 0.64 -33.02
CA ASN A 201 20.06 1.70 -32.21
C ASN A 201 21.11 2.24 -31.23
N ASN A 202 21.76 3.34 -31.61
CA ASN A 202 22.72 4.05 -30.79
C ASN A 202 22.02 4.95 -29.77
N THR A 203 21.00 4.44 -29.08
CA THR A 203 20.44 5.12 -27.91
C THR A 203 21.36 4.82 -26.73
N SER A 204 22.30 5.71 -26.46
CA SER A 204 23.03 5.71 -25.20
C SER A 204 22.05 6.11 -24.11
N THR A 205 21.37 5.12 -23.51
CA THR A 205 20.57 5.31 -22.31
C THR A 205 21.49 5.81 -21.21
N ARG A 206 21.28 7.05 -20.74
CA ARG A 206 22.02 7.60 -19.60
C ARG A 206 21.12 7.52 -18.37
N VAL A 207 21.63 6.90 -17.31
CA VAL A 207 20.94 6.75 -16.03
C VAL A 207 21.87 7.20 -14.92
N ASN A 208 21.44 8.19 -14.13
CA ASN A 208 22.10 8.59 -12.90
C ASN A 208 21.22 8.21 -11.71
N CYS A 209 21.83 7.68 -10.66
CA CYS A 209 21.13 7.24 -9.46
C CYS A 209 21.54 8.11 -8.27
N TYR A 210 20.55 8.55 -7.50
CA TYR A 210 20.73 9.37 -6.30
C TYR A 210 20.05 8.69 -5.12
N PHE A 211 20.74 8.67 -3.98
CA PHE A 211 20.25 8.11 -2.70
C PHE A 211 20.35 9.14 -1.56
N GLU A 212 20.90 10.32 -1.85
CA GLU A 212 21.08 11.44 -0.92
C GLU A 212 20.93 12.76 -1.70
N ASN A 213 20.59 13.85 -1.02
CA ASN A 213 20.40 15.18 -1.63
C ASN A 213 19.39 15.15 -2.80
N ILE A 214 18.37 14.31 -2.70
CA ILE A 214 17.42 14.04 -3.79
C ILE A 214 16.60 15.30 -4.09
N ALA A 215 16.09 15.98 -3.06
CA ALA A 215 15.37 17.25 -3.23
C ALA A 215 16.17 18.29 -4.02
N ARG A 216 17.46 18.43 -3.72
CA ARG A 216 18.36 19.37 -4.42
C ARG A 216 18.50 19.04 -5.89
N GLU A 217 18.65 17.76 -6.22
CA GLU A 217 18.73 17.32 -7.61
C GLU A 217 17.43 17.61 -8.37
N ILE A 218 16.27 17.34 -7.76
CA ILE A 218 14.96 17.67 -8.34
C ILE A 218 14.84 19.17 -8.62
N VAL A 219 15.20 20.02 -7.64
CA VAL A 219 15.19 21.48 -7.80
C VAL A 219 16.08 21.91 -8.97
N ASN A 220 17.31 21.39 -9.07
CA ASN A 220 18.20 21.71 -10.19
C ASN A 220 17.58 21.36 -11.56
N ARG A 221 16.86 20.24 -11.65
CA ARG A 221 16.19 19.83 -12.90
C ARG A 221 15.00 20.73 -13.22
N ILE A 222 14.20 21.13 -12.24
CA ILE A 222 13.09 22.08 -12.40
C ILE A 222 13.62 23.44 -12.86
N VAL A 223 14.68 23.96 -12.22
CA VAL A 223 15.35 25.21 -12.62
C VAL A 223 15.76 25.14 -14.10
N SER A 224 16.30 24.00 -14.54
CA SER A 224 16.81 23.82 -15.91
C SER A 224 15.73 23.65 -16.99
N ALA A 225 14.48 23.34 -16.62
CA ALA A 225 13.40 23.09 -17.56
C ALA A 225 13.12 24.30 -18.48
N GLN A 226 12.77 24.06 -19.75
CA GLN A 226 12.59 25.13 -20.74
C GLN A 226 11.21 25.15 -21.40
N GLN A 227 10.48 24.03 -21.41
CA GLN A 227 9.23 23.87 -22.13
C GLN A 227 8.12 23.32 -21.23
N SER A 228 8.35 22.19 -20.57
CA SER A 228 7.30 21.51 -19.81
C SER A 228 7.81 20.70 -18.63
N ILE A 229 6.97 20.62 -17.60
CA ILE A 229 7.18 19.81 -16.40
C ILE A 229 5.88 19.05 -16.13
N LYS A 230 5.90 17.72 -16.28
CA LYS A 230 4.75 16.84 -16.02
C LYS A 230 5.03 16.00 -14.77
N ILE A 231 4.23 16.19 -13.72
CA ILE A 231 4.48 15.65 -12.38
C ILE A 231 3.37 14.69 -12.01
N ALA A 232 3.71 13.42 -11.78
CA ALA A 232 2.82 12.43 -11.17
C ALA A 232 3.37 12.08 -9.79
N MET A 233 2.79 12.67 -8.75
CA MET A 233 3.33 12.60 -7.40
C MET A 233 2.26 12.21 -6.39
N ALA A 234 2.47 11.11 -5.68
CA ALA A 234 1.54 10.62 -4.67
C ALA A 234 1.34 11.64 -3.54
N TRP A 235 2.45 12.13 -2.95
CA TRP A 235 2.44 13.11 -1.87
C TRP A 235 3.45 14.22 -2.11
N PHE A 236 3.01 15.46 -1.91
CA PHE A 236 3.80 16.66 -2.14
C PHE A 236 3.61 17.66 -0.98
N THR A 237 4.64 17.81 -0.15
CA THR A 237 4.67 18.72 1.02
C THR A 237 5.93 19.58 1.12
N ASN A 238 6.94 19.37 0.26
CA ASN A 238 8.21 20.06 0.29
C ASN A 238 8.13 21.52 -0.25
N PHE A 239 8.40 22.51 0.61
CA PHE A 239 8.32 23.94 0.25
C PHE A 239 9.40 24.40 -0.73
N ASP A 240 10.58 23.79 -0.73
CA ASP A 240 11.67 24.22 -1.62
C ASP A 240 11.32 23.89 -3.08
N ILE A 241 10.82 22.67 -3.32
CA ILE A 241 10.33 22.25 -4.63
C ILE A 241 9.11 23.08 -5.03
N PHE A 242 8.18 23.33 -4.10
CA PHE A 242 7.00 24.17 -4.35
C PHE A 242 7.36 25.60 -4.78
N ASN A 243 8.27 26.24 -4.05
CA ASN A 243 8.70 27.61 -4.32
C ASN A 243 9.44 27.69 -5.65
N GLU A 244 10.24 26.69 -6.00
CA GLU A 244 10.92 26.64 -7.28
C GLU A 244 9.93 26.49 -8.45
N ILE A 245 8.92 25.61 -8.33
CA ILE A 245 7.86 25.48 -9.33
C ILE A 245 7.11 26.80 -9.49
N LYS A 246 6.78 27.48 -8.38
CA LYS A 246 6.13 28.79 -8.41
C LYS A 246 6.98 29.82 -9.15
N CYS A 247 8.26 29.92 -8.79
CA CYS A 247 9.23 30.79 -9.44
C CYS A 247 9.30 30.50 -10.95
N LYS A 248 9.28 29.22 -11.34
CA LYS A 248 9.34 28.80 -12.74
C LYS A 248 8.09 29.23 -13.52
N LEU A 249 6.91 29.09 -12.93
CA LEU A 249 5.64 29.53 -13.51
C LEU A 249 5.55 31.06 -13.64
N GLU A 250 6.06 31.81 -12.65
CA GLU A 250 6.01 33.26 -12.65
C GLU A 250 7.04 33.90 -13.62
N ASN A 251 8.20 33.28 -13.79
CA ASN A 251 9.34 33.89 -14.50
C ASN A 251 9.70 33.25 -15.85
N SER A 252 9.01 32.19 -16.27
CA SER A 252 9.32 31.49 -17.51
C SER A 252 8.04 30.99 -18.18
N ASN A 253 8.07 30.87 -19.50
CA ASN A 253 6.95 30.32 -20.28
C ASN A 253 7.00 28.78 -20.32
N VAL A 254 7.00 28.15 -19.13
CA VAL A 254 7.05 26.69 -18.96
C VAL A 254 5.68 26.19 -18.51
N GLU A 255 5.17 25.16 -19.19
CA GLU A 255 3.92 24.52 -18.78
C GLU A 255 4.18 23.51 -17.66
N VAL A 256 3.54 23.70 -16.51
CA VAL A 256 3.62 22.74 -15.39
C VAL A 256 2.26 22.07 -15.19
N THR A 257 2.26 20.74 -15.22
CA THR A 257 1.07 19.92 -14.94
C THR A 257 1.36 18.96 -13.79
N LEU A 258 0.49 18.97 -12.77
CA LEU A 258 0.54 18.09 -11.61
C LEU A 258 -0.68 17.16 -11.61
N VAL A 259 -0.45 15.87 -11.38
CA VAL A 259 -1.48 14.92 -10.95
C VAL A 259 -1.10 14.35 -9.58
N THR A 260 -2.03 14.42 -8.63
CA THR A 260 -1.80 14.01 -7.23
C THR A 260 -3.08 13.47 -6.57
N ASN A 261 -2.97 12.97 -5.35
CA ASN A 261 -4.13 12.47 -4.59
C ASN A 261 -4.90 13.61 -3.92
N ASN A 262 -6.23 13.57 -3.94
CA ASN A 262 -7.07 14.35 -3.01
C ASN A 262 -7.13 13.61 -1.66
N ASP A 263 -6.19 13.91 -0.79
CA ASP A 263 -6.09 13.33 0.54
C ASP A 263 -5.68 14.35 1.61
N LEU A 264 -5.60 13.92 2.88
CA LEU A 264 -5.25 14.80 3.98
C LEU A 264 -3.82 15.35 3.89
N ILE A 265 -2.91 14.68 3.16
CA ILE A 265 -1.52 15.13 3.02
C ILE A 265 -1.45 16.29 2.01
N ASN A 266 -2.07 16.14 0.84
CA ASN A 266 -2.02 17.15 -0.22
C ASN A 266 -3.09 18.24 -0.08
N ASN A 267 -4.22 17.95 0.58
CA ASN A 267 -5.39 18.85 0.66
C ASN A 267 -6.02 18.96 2.07
N GLY A 268 -5.32 18.53 3.13
CA GLY A 268 -5.84 18.60 4.51
C GLY A 268 -5.71 19.97 5.19
N GLY A 269 -5.13 20.98 4.53
CA GLY A 269 -4.92 22.32 5.12
C GLY A 269 -3.72 22.44 6.07
N TYR A 270 -2.91 21.39 6.20
CA TYR A 270 -1.73 21.34 7.08
C TYR A 270 -0.41 21.67 6.35
N CYS A 271 -0.37 21.44 5.04
CA CYS A 271 0.84 21.52 4.21
C CYS A 271 0.71 22.59 3.10
N LEU A 272 1.26 22.30 1.91
CA LEU A 272 1.35 23.26 0.81
C LEU A 272 -0.03 23.77 0.39
N ASN A 273 -0.14 25.07 0.16
CA ASN A 273 -1.33 25.64 -0.45
C ASN A 273 -1.20 25.53 -1.98
N ILE A 274 -1.64 24.41 -2.55
CA ILE A 274 -1.58 24.15 -4.00
C ILE A 274 -2.39 25.16 -4.80
N ASN A 275 -3.41 25.82 -4.23
CA ASN A 275 -4.13 26.89 -4.93
C ASN A 275 -3.19 28.03 -5.36
N ASN A 276 -2.17 28.36 -4.56
CA ASN A 276 -1.19 29.38 -4.93
C ASN A 276 -0.40 29.03 -6.22
N LEU A 277 -0.28 27.74 -6.56
CA LEU A 277 0.34 27.30 -7.82
C LEU A 277 -0.67 27.28 -8.98
N ILE A 278 -1.93 26.93 -8.70
CA ILE A 278 -3.03 27.00 -9.68
C ILE A 278 -3.23 28.45 -10.13
N ASP A 279 -3.22 29.39 -9.18
CA ASP A 279 -3.40 30.83 -9.44
C ASP A 279 -2.33 31.42 -10.36
N VAL A 280 -1.12 30.86 -10.36
CA VAL A 280 -0.01 31.27 -11.24
C VAL A 280 0.11 30.39 -12.51
N GLY A 281 -0.88 29.54 -12.78
CA GLY A 281 -1.03 28.84 -14.06
C GLY A 281 -0.68 27.34 -14.06
N MET A 282 -0.41 26.71 -12.91
CA MET A 282 -0.21 25.26 -12.85
C MET A 282 -1.51 24.51 -13.18
N LYS A 283 -1.43 23.52 -14.07
CA LYS A 283 -2.56 22.61 -14.35
C LYS A 283 -2.57 21.50 -13.31
N VAL A 284 -3.71 21.25 -12.66
CA VAL A 284 -3.80 20.23 -11.61
C VAL A 284 -4.93 19.24 -11.89
N TYR A 285 -4.66 17.95 -11.66
CA TYR A 285 -5.58 16.83 -11.76
C TYR A 285 -5.54 16.01 -10.46
N LEU A 286 -6.68 15.49 -10.03
CA LEU A 286 -6.78 14.77 -8.75
C LEU A 286 -7.17 13.30 -8.93
N TYR A 287 -6.60 12.45 -8.09
CA TYR A 287 -7.08 11.10 -7.80
C TYR A 287 -7.96 11.12 -6.56
N GLU A 288 -9.20 10.69 -6.73
CA GLU A 288 -10.21 10.60 -5.67
C GLU A 288 -10.34 9.17 -5.16
N TYR A 289 -10.68 9.03 -3.87
CA TYR A 289 -10.99 7.73 -3.28
C TYR A 289 -12.17 7.06 -4.01
N PRO A 290 -12.16 5.72 -4.26
CA PRO A 290 -11.25 4.70 -3.70
C PRO A 290 -9.94 4.50 -4.45
N ASP A 291 -9.72 5.21 -5.56
CA ASP A 291 -8.47 5.09 -6.31
C ASP A 291 -7.33 5.85 -5.61
N MET A 292 -6.09 5.41 -5.83
CA MET A 292 -4.90 6.06 -5.27
C MET A 292 -3.78 6.11 -6.31
N LEU A 293 -3.27 7.31 -6.56
CA LEU A 293 -2.03 7.51 -7.30
C LEU A 293 -0.85 7.20 -6.38
N HIS A 294 -0.03 6.21 -6.76
CA HIS A 294 1.20 5.89 -6.03
C HIS A 294 2.49 6.15 -6.83
N HIS A 295 2.38 6.76 -8.02
CA HIS A 295 3.54 7.19 -8.79
C HIS A 295 4.32 8.30 -8.10
N LYS A 296 5.65 8.29 -8.30
CA LYS A 296 6.57 9.38 -7.94
C LYS A 296 7.51 9.63 -9.12
N PHE A 297 6.99 10.23 -10.18
CA PHE A 297 7.81 10.59 -11.33
C PHE A 297 7.52 12.00 -11.82
N CYS A 298 8.52 12.57 -12.50
CA CYS A 298 8.43 13.86 -13.16
C CYS A 298 9.12 13.76 -14.53
N ILE A 299 8.49 14.31 -15.57
CA ILE A 299 9.03 14.39 -16.93
C ILE A 299 9.38 15.85 -17.20
N ILE A 300 10.62 16.11 -17.58
CA ILE A 300 11.12 17.45 -17.93
C ILE A 300 11.35 17.51 -19.44
N ASP A 301 10.74 18.50 -20.09
CA ASP A 301 10.90 18.86 -21.51
C ASP A 301 10.77 17.69 -22.50
N ASP A 302 9.96 16.69 -22.15
CA ASP A 302 9.82 15.43 -22.91
C ASP A 302 11.16 14.77 -23.29
N ARG A 303 12.17 14.95 -22.43
CA ARG A 303 13.54 14.46 -22.63
C ARG A 303 14.11 13.71 -21.43
N ILE A 304 13.73 14.10 -20.22
CA ILE A 304 14.29 13.55 -18.98
C ILE A 304 13.16 13.01 -18.13
N VAL A 305 13.32 11.79 -17.60
CA VAL A 305 12.44 11.23 -16.58
C VAL A 305 13.19 11.20 -15.24
N LEU A 306 12.57 11.80 -14.23
CA LEU A 306 12.91 11.65 -12.82
C LEU A 306 11.95 10.61 -12.24
N ASN A 307 12.42 9.46 -11.78
CA ASN A 307 11.55 8.41 -11.24
C ASN A 307 12.20 7.69 -10.05
N GLY A 308 11.44 7.39 -9.01
CA GLY A 308 11.98 6.66 -7.86
C GLY A 308 10.94 6.34 -6.79
N SER A 309 11.41 6.09 -5.57
CA SER A 309 10.55 5.89 -4.40
C SER A 309 10.18 7.21 -3.71
N TYR A 310 11.00 8.25 -3.95
CA TYR A 310 10.96 9.53 -3.25
C TYR A 310 9.68 10.33 -3.49
N ASN A 311 8.83 10.46 -2.47
CA ASN A 311 7.75 11.46 -2.47
C ASN A 311 8.34 12.85 -2.24
N TRP A 312 7.74 13.91 -2.78
CA TRP A 312 8.23 15.28 -2.61
C TRP A 312 7.85 15.86 -1.25
N THR A 313 8.38 15.27 -0.18
CA THR A 313 7.98 15.51 1.21
C THR A 313 9.21 15.68 2.11
N PHE A 314 9.09 16.35 3.26
CA PHE A 314 10.22 16.51 4.18
C PHE A 314 10.57 15.19 4.88
N PHE A 315 9.58 14.35 5.12
CA PHE A 315 9.70 13.03 5.69
C PHE A 315 10.48 12.09 4.78
N SER A 316 10.25 12.13 3.46
CA SER A 316 11.06 11.36 2.50
C SER A 316 12.54 11.77 2.52
N GLU A 317 12.85 13.06 2.68
CA GLU A 317 14.24 13.54 2.73
C GLU A 317 14.94 13.21 4.06
N ASN A 318 14.24 13.35 5.19
CA ASN A 318 14.88 13.33 6.52
C ASN A 318 14.76 12.00 7.26
N VAL A 319 13.77 11.16 6.90
CA VAL A 319 13.41 9.96 7.66
C VAL A 319 13.54 8.70 6.80
N ASN A 320 13.01 8.72 5.58
CA ASN A 320 13.01 7.52 4.75
C ASN A 320 14.37 7.26 4.09
N ARG A 321 14.57 5.99 3.70
CA ARG A 321 15.60 5.61 2.72
C ARG A 321 14.95 5.60 1.35
N GLU A 322 15.34 6.52 0.50
CA GLU A 322 14.71 6.77 -0.80
C GLU A 322 15.73 6.70 -1.93
N ASN A 323 15.24 6.55 -3.17
CA ASN A 323 16.07 6.66 -4.37
C ASN A 323 15.41 7.55 -5.44
N LEU A 324 16.25 8.12 -6.29
CA LEU A 324 15.86 8.82 -7.51
C LEU A 324 16.72 8.34 -8.69
N LEU A 325 16.06 8.00 -9.80
CA LEU A 325 16.68 7.74 -11.09
C LEU A 325 16.43 8.92 -12.02
N VAL A 326 17.50 9.45 -12.62
CA VAL A 326 17.44 10.46 -13.68
C VAL A 326 17.80 9.78 -14.98
N ILE A 327 16.83 9.66 -15.88
CA ILE A 327 16.92 8.85 -17.09
C ILE A 327 16.78 9.75 -18.33
N GLU A 328 17.80 9.75 -19.19
CA GLU A 328 17.76 10.34 -20.53
C GLU A 328 17.73 9.22 -21.57
N ASP A 329 16.53 8.86 -22.00
CA ASP A 329 16.31 7.87 -23.05
C ASP A 329 14.96 8.12 -23.74
N ARG A 330 14.98 8.20 -25.08
CA ARG A 330 13.79 8.55 -25.85
C ARG A 330 12.66 7.52 -25.71
N LEU A 331 12.97 6.23 -25.62
CA LEU A 331 11.97 5.18 -25.50
C LEU A 331 11.35 5.17 -24.11
N VAL A 332 12.19 5.32 -23.08
CA VAL A 332 11.71 5.42 -21.68
C VAL A 332 10.83 6.65 -21.51
N VAL A 333 11.28 7.82 -21.99
CA VAL A 333 10.50 9.07 -21.89
C VAL A 333 9.17 8.95 -22.62
N LYS A 334 9.14 8.31 -23.80
CA LYS A 334 7.89 8.06 -24.54
C LYS A 334 6.92 7.17 -23.73
N ALA A 335 7.43 6.13 -23.07
CA ALA A 335 6.62 5.26 -22.23
C ALA A 335 6.03 6.00 -21.02
N PHE A 336 6.83 6.80 -20.31
CA PHE A 336 6.35 7.61 -19.18
C PHE A 336 5.37 8.69 -19.62
N ASN A 337 5.57 9.31 -20.77
CA ASN A 337 4.59 10.24 -21.34
C ASN A 337 3.26 9.54 -21.65
N THR A 338 3.31 8.35 -22.24
CA THR A 338 2.10 7.57 -22.52
C THR A 338 1.35 7.24 -21.23
N GLU A 339 2.08 6.88 -20.18
CA GLU A 339 1.47 6.62 -18.88
C GLU A 339 0.91 7.89 -18.22
N PHE A 340 1.62 9.02 -18.32
CA PHE A 340 1.12 10.30 -17.82
C PHE A 340 -0.20 10.68 -18.48
N GLU A 341 -0.31 10.53 -19.80
CA GLU A 341 -1.56 10.75 -20.54
C GLU A 341 -2.67 9.78 -20.09
N ASN A 342 -2.35 8.51 -19.83
CA ASN A 342 -3.32 7.55 -19.29
C ASN A 342 -3.82 7.94 -17.89
N ILE A 343 -2.92 8.42 -17.03
CA ILE A 343 -3.21 8.84 -15.65
C ILE A 343 -4.16 10.04 -15.66
N ILE A 344 -3.96 11.02 -16.55
CA ILE A 344 -4.87 12.19 -16.63
C ILE A 344 -6.12 11.93 -17.49
N SER A 345 -6.12 10.89 -18.33
CA SER A 345 -7.25 10.55 -19.19
C SER A 345 -8.51 10.29 -18.38
N GLY A 346 -9.61 10.92 -18.79
CA GLY A 346 -10.90 10.85 -18.11
C GLY A 346 -11.00 11.70 -16.83
N ARG A 347 -9.98 12.47 -16.47
CA ARG A 347 -10.00 13.41 -15.32
C ARG A 347 -10.17 14.85 -15.78
N ILE A 348 -10.78 15.64 -14.91
CA ILE A 348 -11.05 17.05 -15.15
C ILE A 348 -9.92 17.87 -14.50
N LYS A 349 -9.37 18.83 -15.25
CA LYS A 349 -8.43 19.82 -14.72
C LYS A 349 -9.19 20.69 -13.72
N ILE A 350 -8.69 20.77 -12.48
CA ILE A 350 -9.32 21.61 -11.46
C ILE A 350 -8.80 23.05 -11.55
N ASP A 351 -9.69 24.01 -11.26
CA ASP A 351 -9.32 25.43 -11.15
C ASP A 351 -9.18 25.88 -9.68
N LYS A 352 -9.52 25.00 -8.73
CA LYS A 352 -9.30 25.18 -7.29
C LYS A 352 -9.29 23.82 -6.59
N MET A 353 -8.49 23.67 -5.54
CA MET A 353 -8.53 22.49 -4.69
C MET A 353 -9.91 22.33 -4.03
N PRO A 354 -10.46 21.12 -3.93
CA PRO A 354 -11.72 20.85 -3.24
C PRO A 354 -11.67 21.31 -1.77
N GLU A 355 -12.77 21.84 -1.25
CA GLU A 355 -12.86 22.27 0.16
C GLU A 355 -12.84 21.12 1.16
N PHE A 356 -13.20 19.92 0.70
CA PHE A 356 -13.30 18.73 1.53
C PHE A 356 -12.54 17.56 0.92
N VAL A 357 -11.93 16.77 1.78
CA VAL A 357 -11.32 15.48 1.45
C VAL A 357 -12.31 14.39 1.84
N LEU A 358 -12.58 13.45 0.93
CA LEU A 358 -13.47 12.33 1.21
C LEU A 358 -12.96 11.49 2.40
N GLU A 359 -13.90 11.05 3.22
CA GLU A 359 -13.63 10.24 4.39
C GLU A 359 -13.06 8.86 4.02
N ARG A 360 -11.87 8.54 4.54
CA ARG A 360 -11.18 7.23 4.37
C ARG A 360 -11.40 6.31 5.58
N PRO A 361 -11.10 4.99 5.49
CA PRO A 361 -11.13 4.09 6.64
C PRO A 361 -10.29 4.58 7.83
N GLU A 362 -10.67 4.21 9.06
CA GLU A 362 -10.05 4.72 10.31
C GLU A 362 -8.56 4.39 10.43
N TYR A 363 -8.14 3.22 9.93
CA TYR A 363 -6.73 2.79 9.93
C TYR A 363 -5.85 3.67 9.02
N ASP A 364 -6.36 4.09 7.87
CA ASP A 364 -5.66 5.03 6.98
C ASP A 364 -5.58 6.39 7.65
N ARG A 365 -6.67 6.92 8.21
CA ARG A 365 -6.67 8.25 8.86
C ARG A 365 -5.60 8.38 9.93
N SER A 366 -5.41 7.34 10.74
CA SER A 366 -4.41 7.34 11.81
C SER A 366 -2.99 7.45 11.26
N SER A 367 -2.69 6.69 10.21
CA SER A 367 -1.40 6.71 9.52
C SER A 367 -1.11 8.07 8.87
N PHE A 368 -2.12 8.68 8.23
CA PHE A 368 -1.99 10.01 7.63
C PHE A 368 -1.75 11.10 8.69
N LYS A 369 -2.46 11.05 9.83
CA LYS A 369 -2.27 12.01 10.92
C LYS A 369 -0.87 11.96 11.52
N GLN A 370 -0.34 10.75 11.73
CA GLN A 370 1.03 10.56 12.22
C GLN A 370 2.05 11.10 11.20
N TYR A 371 1.87 10.78 9.92
CA TYR A 371 2.73 11.28 8.84
C TYR A 371 2.77 12.81 8.80
N ILE A 372 1.60 13.47 8.80
CA ILE A 372 1.50 14.94 8.82
C ILE A 372 2.10 15.51 10.11
N SER A 373 1.92 14.85 11.24
CA SER A 373 2.51 15.29 12.51
C SER A 373 4.04 15.26 12.46
N GLU A 374 4.64 14.22 11.86
CA GLU A 374 6.09 14.19 11.66
C GLU A 374 6.56 15.29 10.69
N GLU A 375 5.84 15.49 9.57
CA GLU A 375 6.13 16.58 8.63
C GLU A 375 6.19 17.94 9.34
N LEU A 376 5.22 18.22 10.23
CA LEU A 376 5.16 19.45 11.02
C LEU A 376 6.31 19.54 12.04
N VAL A 377 6.71 18.43 12.65
CA VAL A 377 7.87 18.36 13.54
C VAL A 377 9.16 18.66 12.76
N ILE A 378 9.36 18.04 11.61
CA ILE A 378 10.55 18.24 10.76
C ILE A 378 10.61 19.70 10.29
N ARG A 379 9.49 20.28 9.85
CA ARG A 379 9.38 21.71 9.52
C ARG A 379 9.79 22.60 10.68
N SER A 380 9.31 22.27 11.89
CA SER A 380 9.67 23.00 13.11
C SER A 380 11.18 22.96 13.39
N LYS A 381 11.81 21.80 13.19
CA LYS A 381 13.27 21.62 13.33
C LYS A 381 14.06 22.43 12.31
N HIS A 382 13.56 22.53 11.09
CA HIS A 382 14.15 23.32 10.01
C HIS A 382 13.74 24.80 10.02
N ARG A 383 12.93 25.24 11.00
CA ARG A 383 12.41 26.61 11.12
C ARG A 383 11.59 27.05 9.89
N ILE A 384 10.86 26.11 9.30
CA ILE A 384 9.97 26.35 8.15
C ILE A 384 8.56 26.70 8.66
N GLY A 385 8.20 27.97 8.53
CA GLY A 385 6.94 28.52 9.10
C GLY A 385 7.04 28.78 10.60
N ASN A 386 5.90 28.98 11.26
CA ASN A 386 5.88 29.23 12.71
C ASN A 386 6.02 27.91 13.49
N THR A 387 7.15 27.76 14.19
CA THR A 387 7.47 26.56 14.98
C THR A 387 6.38 26.21 16.00
N ARG A 388 5.89 27.21 16.76
CA ARG A 388 4.86 26.98 17.77
C ARG A 388 3.57 26.52 17.14
N GLU A 389 3.13 27.17 16.08
CA GLU A 389 1.91 26.79 15.36
C GLU A 389 2.00 25.39 14.74
N ASN A 390 3.13 25.07 14.10
CA ASN A 390 3.37 23.75 13.53
C ASN A 390 3.29 22.65 14.60
N LEU A 391 3.96 22.84 15.74
CA LEU A 391 3.93 21.87 16.83
C LEU A 391 2.54 21.77 17.48
N MET A 392 1.83 22.90 17.67
CA MET A 392 0.45 22.89 18.15
C MET A 392 -0.49 22.11 17.23
N ARG A 393 -0.37 22.30 15.90
CA ARG A 393 -1.14 21.54 14.90
C ARG A 393 -0.76 20.05 14.93
N ALA A 394 0.52 19.73 15.05
CA ALA A 394 0.99 18.34 15.18
C ALA A 394 0.42 17.66 16.44
N LYS A 395 0.42 18.37 17.57
CA LYS A 395 -0.18 17.89 18.83
C LYS A 395 -1.69 17.70 18.69
N SER A 396 -2.39 18.60 18.01
CA SER A 396 -3.82 18.44 17.74
C SER A 396 -4.13 17.22 16.86
N LEU A 397 -3.26 16.90 15.90
CA LEU A 397 -3.43 15.76 14.99
C LEU A 397 -3.09 14.43 15.64
N SER A 398 -2.01 14.39 16.42
CA SER A 398 -1.51 13.19 17.08
C SER A 398 -0.97 13.53 18.47
N PRO A 399 -1.87 13.68 19.47
CA PRO A 399 -1.52 14.18 20.81
C PRO A 399 -0.43 13.37 21.51
N SER A 400 -0.45 12.05 21.35
CA SER A 400 0.45 11.14 22.06
C SER A 400 1.67 10.73 21.24
N TYR A 401 1.83 11.26 20.03
CA TYR A 401 2.90 10.80 19.14
C TYR A 401 4.29 11.23 19.64
N SER A 402 5.15 10.25 19.87
CA SER A 402 6.42 10.45 20.58
C SER A 402 7.34 11.51 19.96
N SER A 403 7.36 11.64 18.64
CA SER A 403 8.15 12.65 17.94
C SER A 403 7.65 14.07 18.20
N VAL A 404 6.32 14.25 18.26
CA VAL A 404 5.69 15.53 18.60
C VAL A 404 6.05 15.89 20.05
N THR A 405 5.80 14.98 20.99
CA THR A 405 6.09 15.22 22.41
C THR A 405 7.57 15.54 22.64
N ARG A 406 8.49 14.83 21.96
CA ARG A 406 9.92 15.12 22.00
C ARG A 406 10.25 16.50 21.41
N ALA A 407 9.63 16.88 20.30
CA ALA A 407 9.89 18.17 19.66
C ALA A 407 9.49 19.35 20.55
N PHE A 408 8.38 19.26 21.29
CA PHE A 408 8.00 20.28 22.28
C PHE A 408 9.08 20.44 23.37
N GLN A 409 9.63 19.33 23.86
CA GLN A 409 10.72 19.33 24.85
C GLN A 409 12.02 19.89 24.27
N GLU A 410 12.46 19.39 23.11
CA GLU A 410 13.70 19.82 22.43
C GLU A 410 13.70 21.32 22.10
N MET A 411 12.53 21.89 21.79
CA MET A 411 12.37 23.28 21.39
C MET A 411 11.93 24.21 22.52
N ASN A 412 11.84 23.72 23.76
CA ASN A 412 11.39 24.47 24.94
C ASN A 412 10.06 25.22 24.69
N ILE A 413 9.12 24.60 23.98
CA ILE A 413 7.79 25.19 23.76
C ILE A 413 6.88 24.82 24.93
N THR A 414 6.61 25.80 25.78
CA THR A 414 5.59 25.67 26.83
C THR A 414 4.20 25.92 26.23
N LEU A 415 3.28 24.97 26.41
CA LEU A 415 1.85 25.19 26.10
C LEU A 415 1.32 26.30 27.00
N ASP A 416 0.64 27.29 26.44
CA ASP A 416 0.00 28.37 27.20
C ASP A 416 -1.50 28.23 27.03
N ASN A 417 -2.16 27.89 28.12
CA ASN A 417 -3.58 27.61 28.17
C ASN A 417 -4.39 28.82 28.61
N THR A 418 -3.77 29.93 29.05
CA THR A 418 -4.44 31.08 29.67
C THR A 418 -5.60 31.63 28.83
N GLY A 419 -5.47 31.68 27.50
CA GLY A 419 -6.51 32.14 26.58
C GLY A 419 -7.48 31.08 26.04
N ILE A 420 -7.31 29.81 26.42
CA ILE A 420 -8.14 28.69 25.92
C ILE A 420 -9.26 28.43 26.92
N SER A 421 -10.49 28.18 26.46
CA SER A 421 -11.63 27.89 27.36
C SER A 421 -11.49 26.53 28.05
N THR A 422 -12.10 26.38 29.23
CA THR A 422 -12.05 25.11 29.98
C THR A 422 -12.68 23.96 29.19
N GLU A 423 -13.73 24.23 28.43
CA GLU A 423 -14.44 23.25 27.60
C GLU A 423 -13.52 22.75 26.47
N ALA A 424 -12.80 23.65 25.81
CA ALA A 424 -11.86 23.29 24.75
C ALA A 424 -10.68 22.47 25.30
N LEU A 425 -10.17 22.82 26.49
CA LEU A 425 -9.12 22.06 27.16
C LEU A 425 -9.60 20.68 27.63
N ASP A 426 -10.81 20.59 28.17
CA ASP A 426 -11.40 19.33 28.63
C ASP A 426 -11.64 18.35 27.48
N ALA A 427 -12.17 18.87 26.36
CA ALA A 427 -12.33 18.11 25.12
C ALA A 427 -10.99 17.62 24.59
N ALA A 428 -9.97 18.49 24.52
CA ALA A 428 -8.64 18.14 24.04
C ALA A 428 -7.97 17.09 24.94
N ALA A 429 -8.02 17.25 26.26
CA ALA A 429 -7.44 16.33 27.23
C ALA A 429 -8.12 14.95 27.18
N SER A 430 -9.46 14.93 27.07
CA SER A 430 -10.23 13.69 26.96
C SER A 430 -9.96 12.96 25.64
N ILE A 431 -9.88 13.69 24.52
CA ILE A 431 -9.47 13.11 23.23
C ILE A 431 -8.08 12.52 23.34
N SER A 432 -7.12 13.25 23.90
CA SER A 432 -5.75 12.78 24.09
C SER A 432 -5.69 11.51 24.93
N ALA A 433 -6.42 11.47 26.04
CA ALA A 433 -6.49 10.31 26.92
C ALA A 433 -7.10 9.08 26.20
N ILE A 434 -8.20 9.27 25.46
CA ILE A 434 -8.82 8.19 24.67
C ILE A 434 -7.87 7.68 23.58
N THR A 435 -7.19 8.58 22.87
CA THR A 435 -6.20 8.21 21.84
C THR A 435 -5.07 7.39 22.44
N GLU A 436 -4.52 7.78 23.59
CA GLU A 436 -3.49 7.01 24.30
C GLU A 436 -3.95 5.58 24.64
N ARG A 437 -5.18 5.41 25.15
CA ARG A 437 -5.73 4.07 25.47
C ARG A 437 -5.95 3.24 24.20
N ARG A 438 -6.41 3.85 23.11
CA ARG A 438 -6.58 3.17 21.82
C ARG A 438 -5.26 2.68 21.25
N GLU A 439 -4.19 3.47 21.35
CA GLU A 439 -2.84 3.06 20.95
C GLU A 439 -2.34 1.89 21.80
N GLN A 440 -2.57 1.93 23.12
CA GLN A 440 -2.25 0.81 24.01
C GLN A 440 -3.02 -0.47 23.63
N ILE A 441 -4.33 -0.37 23.35
CA ILE A 441 -5.16 -1.49 22.89
C ILE A 441 -4.60 -2.06 21.58
N ALA A 442 -4.27 -1.21 20.60
CA ALA A 442 -3.72 -1.66 19.33
C ALA A 442 -2.38 -2.41 19.53
N SER A 443 -1.50 -1.89 20.39
CA SER A 443 -0.25 -2.57 20.75
C SER A 443 -0.49 -3.92 21.42
N HIS A 444 -1.42 -3.99 22.38
CA HIS A 444 -1.78 -5.23 23.06
C HIS A 444 -2.42 -6.25 22.11
N HIS A 445 -3.26 -5.83 21.16
CA HIS A 445 -3.81 -6.70 20.13
C HIS A 445 -2.72 -7.29 19.23
N GLN A 446 -1.73 -6.48 18.82
CA GLN A 446 -0.60 -6.97 18.06
C GLN A 446 0.23 -7.99 18.87
N HIS A 447 0.40 -7.75 20.17
CA HIS A 447 1.07 -8.68 21.07
C HIS A 447 0.28 -10.00 21.23
N LEU A 448 -1.02 -9.93 21.44
CA LEU A 448 -1.91 -11.10 21.50
C LEU A 448 -1.82 -11.95 20.24
N GLN A 449 -1.76 -11.32 19.05
CA GLN A 449 -1.60 -12.06 17.80
C GLN A 449 -0.28 -12.86 17.76
N LYS A 450 0.82 -12.28 18.26
CA LYS A 450 2.11 -12.98 18.38
C LYS A 450 2.03 -14.15 19.36
N LEU A 451 1.39 -13.94 20.51
CA LEU A 451 1.21 -14.98 21.53
C LEU A 451 0.32 -16.13 21.02
N VAL A 452 -0.72 -15.83 20.24
CA VAL A 452 -1.57 -16.85 19.61
C VAL A 452 -0.76 -17.71 18.64
N ASN A 453 0.05 -17.11 17.78
CA ASN A 453 0.93 -17.85 16.87
C ASN A 453 1.94 -18.72 17.65
N GLN A 454 2.55 -18.16 18.69
CA GLN A 454 3.48 -18.89 19.55
C GLN A 454 2.81 -20.08 20.26
N LYS A 455 1.57 -19.91 20.72
CA LYS A 455 0.76 -20.99 21.32
C LYS A 455 0.51 -22.10 20.30
N GLU A 456 0.16 -21.76 19.07
CA GLU A 456 -0.07 -22.73 17.99
C GLU A 456 1.21 -23.52 17.67
N ASP A 457 2.35 -22.85 17.57
CA ASP A 457 3.66 -23.49 17.35
C ASP A 457 4.01 -24.49 18.45
N ILE A 458 3.81 -24.11 19.73
CA ILE A 458 4.03 -25.00 20.87
C ILE A 458 3.11 -26.22 20.79
N GLN A 459 1.84 -26.04 20.43
CA GLN A 459 0.89 -27.14 20.28
C GLN A 459 1.26 -28.09 19.12
N ILE A 460 1.79 -27.56 18.02
CA ILE A 460 2.36 -28.36 16.93
C ILE A 460 3.54 -29.19 17.44
N GLN A 461 4.48 -28.58 18.17
CA GLN A 461 5.63 -29.27 18.75
C GLN A 461 5.21 -30.36 19.74
N GLN A 462 4.21 -30.10 20.60
CA GLN A 462 3.66 -31.11 21.51
C GLN A 462 3.05 -32.30 20.77
N ARG A 463 2.33 -32.07 19.65
CA ARG A 463 1.82 -33.16 18.81
C ARG A 463 2.96 -34.00 18.24
N GLY A 464 4.03 -33.36 17.76
CA GLY A 464 5.23 -34.04 17.28
C GLY A 464 5.93 -34.87 18.36
N ILE A 465 6.05 -34.36 19.59
CA ILE A 465 6.61 -35.13 20.71
C ILE A 465 5.74 -36.33 21.05
N ARG A 466 4.41 -36.19 21.09
CA ARG A 466 3.49 -37.32 21.35
C ARG A 466 3.64 -38.43 20.31
N GLN A 467 3.81 -38.07 19.03
CA GLN A 467 4.08 -39.06 17.98
C GLN A 467 5.39 -39.80 18.23
N LYS A 468 6.48 -39.07 18.51
CA LYS A 468 7.77 -39.69 18.85
C LYS A 468 7.69 -40.58 20.09
N GLN A 469 6.90 -40.21 21.11
CA GLN A 469 6.68 -41.05 22.29
C GLN A 469 5.97 -42.36 21.94
N GLN A 470 5.00 -42.33 21.02
CA GLN A 470 4.32 -43.55 20.52
C GLN A 470 5.28 -44.44 19.73
N GLU A 471 6.14 -43.86 18.88
CA GLU A 471 7.18 -44.59 18.15
C GLU A 471 8.16 -45.27 19.10
N VAL A 472 8.69 -44.54 20.09
CA VAL A 472 9.58 -45.08 21.12
C VAL A 472 8.89 -46.21 21.91
N GLN A 473 7.60 -46.07 22.23
CA GLN A 473 6.84 -47.12 22.91
C GLN A 473 6.63 -48.38 22.04
N SER A 474 6.48 -48.21 20.72
CA SER A 474 6.43 -49.33 19.78
C SER A 474 7.77 -50.05 19.67
N GLN A 475 8.89 -49.33 19.70
CA GLN A 475 10.23 -49.90 19.72
C GLN A 475 10.48 -50.73 20.98
N VAL A 476 10.02 -50.25 22.16
CA VAL A 476 10.07 -51.03 23.40
C VAL A 476 9.39 -52.40 23.22
N ARG A 477 8.19 -52.43 22.64
CA ARG A 477 7.44 -53.68 22.40
C ARG A 477 8.17 -54.61 21.44
N GLN A 478 8.67 -54.08 20.32
CA GLN A 478 9.44 -54.86 19.34
C GLN A 478 10.71 -55.47 19.96
N ILE A 479 11.42 -54.74 20.82
CA ILE A 479 12.63 -55.23 21.50
C ILE A 479 12.28 -56.36 22.50
N SER A 480 11.13 -56.28 23.18
CA SER A 480 10.69 -57.32 24.12
C SER A 480 10.20 -58.60 23.44
N GLU A 481 9.57 -58.49 22.27
CA GLU A 481 8.96 -59.61 21.55
C GLU A 481 9.94 -60.34 20.62
N ASN A 482 11.05 -59.70 20.25
CA ASN A 482 12.03 -60.30 19.34
C ASN A 482 12.95 -61.31 20.06
N HIS A 483 12.80 -62.60 19.72
CA HIS A 483 13.54 -63.71 20.31
C HIS A 483 14.90 -64.00 19.65
N GLU A 484 15.25 -63.30 18.57
CA GLU A 484 16.48 -63.54 17.78
C GLU A 484 17.69 -62.69 18.23
N ILE A 485 17.50 -61.75 19.17
CA ILE A 485 18.54 -60.83 19.62
C ILE A 485 19.29 -61.37 20.85
N SER A 486 20.63 -61.26 20.85
CA SER A 486 21.45 -61.62 22.03
C SER A 486 21.12 -60.76 23.25
N GLU A 487 21.34 -61.31 24.45
CA GLU A 487 21.02 -60.64 25.71
C GLU A 487 21.77 -59.30 25.88
N SER A 488 23.06 -59.24 25.48
CA SER A 488 23.84 -57.98 25.56
C SER A 488 23.34 -56.90 24.58
N ALA A 489 22.91 -57.29 23.38
CA ALA A 489 22.35 -56.38 22.39
C ALA A 489 20.99 -55.83 22.83
N ARG A 490 20.17 -56.66 23.48
CA ARG A 490 18.89 -56.24 24.07
C ARG A 490 19.10 -55.19 25.18
N THR A 491 20.10 -55.36 26.05
CA THR A 491 20.43 -54.38 27.10
C THR A 491 20.84 -53.02 26.53
N LEU A 492 21.68 -53.00 25.48
CA LEU A 492 22.11 -51.75 24.83
C LEU A 492 20.94 -51.00 24.17
N LEU A 493 20.06 -51.74 23.46
CA LEU A 493 18.86 -51.16 22.84
C LEU A 493 17.89 -50.62 23.89
N GLN A 494 17.67 -51.34 24.99
CA GLN A 494 16.85 -50.87 26.11
C GLN A 494 17.41 -49.60 26.75
N ALA A 495 18.73 -49.51 26.94
CA ALA A 495 19.37 -48.30 27.48
C ALA A 495 19.22 -47.10 26.54
N SER A 496 19.35 -47.30 25.23
CA SER A 496 19.15 -46.26 24.21
C SER A 496 17.71 -45.72 24.19
N VAL A 497 16.74 -46.63 24.17
CA VAL A 497 15.30 -46.29 24.20
C VAL A 497 14.92 -45.60 25.50
N GLN A 498 15.50 -46.00 26.63
CA GLN A 498 15.28 -45.34 27.92
C GLN A 498 15.84 -43.92 27.93
N ARG A 499 16.99 -43.68 27.28
CA ARG A 499 17.55 -42.33 27.11
C ARG A 499 16.62 -41.45 26.25
N GLN A 500 16.16 -41.96 25.11
CA GLN A 500 15.21 -41.24 24.24
C GLN A 500 13.91 -40.92 24.96
N LYS A 501 13.37 -41.86 25.75
CA LYS A 501 12.16 -41.64 26.57
C LYS A 501 12.37 -40.50 27.58
N LYS A 502 13.54 -40.45 28.24
CA LYS A 502 13.89 -39.38 29.18
C LYS A 502 13.99 -38.02 28.46
N GLU A 503 14.67 -37.96 27.33
CA GLU A 503 14.82 -36.74 26.53
C GLU A 503 13.45 -36.20 26.05
N LEU A 504 12.58 -37.06 25.55
CA LEU A 504 11.22 -36.68 25.14
C LEU A 504 10.36 -36.21 26.32
N MET A 505 10.53 -36.81 27.51
CA MET A 505 9.83 -36.38 28.72
C MET A 505 10.29 -34.98 29.17
N GLU A 506 11.59 -34.72 29.14
CA GLU A 506 12.15 -33.39 29.45
C GLU A 506 11.72 -32.33 28.43
N GLN A 507 11.72 -32.66 27.14
CA GLN A 507 11.21 -31.78 26.09
C GLN A 507 9.71 -31.48 26.28
N GLN A 508 8.90 -32.50 26.59
CA GLN A 508 7.48 -32.30 26.90
C GLN A 508 7.28 -31.40 28.11
N GLY A 509 8.09 -31.57 29.16
CA GLY A 509 8.08 -30.71 30.35
C GLY A 509 8.37 -29.25 30.02
N ARG A 510 9.41 -28.99 29.20
CA ARG A 510 9.76 -27.63 28.73
C ARG A 510 8.63 -26.99 27.92
N LEU A 511 8.02 -27.74 27.01
CA LEU A 511 6.88 -27.24 26.23
C LEU A 511 5.66 -26.94 27.09
N ASN A 512 5.36 -27.78 28.09
CA ASN A 512 4.24 -27.53 29.01
C ASN A 512 4.46 -26.26 29.84
N GLN A 513 5.69 -26.03 30.31
CA GLN A 513 6.03 -24.80 31.03
C GLN A 513 5.94 -23.56 30.14
N SER A 514 6.44 -23.65 28.90
CA SER A 514 6.33 -22.57 27.91
C SER A 514 4.87 -22.25 27.58
N LEU A 515 4.03 -23.28 27.38
CA LEU A 515 2.60 -23.11 27.14
C LEU A 515 1.92 -22.38 28.31
N LEU A 516 2.22 -22.76 29.54
CA LEU A 516 1.66 -22.13 30.74
C LEU A 516 2.04 -20.64 30.81
N GLN A 517 3.29 -20.29 30.48
CA GLN A 517 3.75 -18.90 30.44
C GLN A 517 3.00 -18.10 29.39
N VAL A 518 2.88 -18.63 28.16
CA VAL A 518 2.13 -17.98 27.08
C VAL A 518 0.66 -17.79 27.48
N GLU A 519 0.03 -18.77 28.13
CA GLU A 519 -1.36 -18.64 28.59
C GLU A 519 -1.55 -17.59 29.68
N GLN A 520 -0.61 -17.49 30.63
CA GLN A 520 -0.61 -16.43 31.64
C GLN A 520 -0.43 -15.06 30.98
N GLU A 521 0.46 -14.94 30.01
CA GLU A 521 0.73 -13.70 29.29
C GLU A 521 -0.48 -13.26 28.45
N VAL A 522 -1.13 -14.20 27.76
CA VAL A 522 -2.39 -13.97 27.03
C VAL A 522 -3.44 -13.42 27.99
N ASN A 523 -3.69 -14.10 29.12
CA ASN A 523 -4.68 -13.65 30.09
C ASN A 523 -4.36 -12.24 30.63
N SER A 524 -3.11 -11.97 30.97
CA SER A 524 -2.68 -10.65 31.45
C SER A 524 -2.86 -9.55 30.39
N THR A 525 -2.57 -9.85 29.12
CA THR A 525 -2.69 -8.89 28.02
C THR A 525 -4.15 -8.64 27.66
N THR A 526 -5.00 -9.69 27.69
CA THR A 526 -6.46 -9.55 27.54
C THR A 526 -7.05 -8.66 28.63
N GLN A 527 -6.68 -8.87 29.90
CA GLN A 527 -7.12 -8.01 31.00
C GLN A 527 -6.66 -6.56 30.83
N ALA A 528 -5.47 -6.33 30.27
CA ALA A 528 -4.98 -4.99 29.98
C ALA A 528 -5.81 -4.28 28.89
N VAL A 529 -6.25 -5.01 27.86
CA VAL A 529 -7.18 -4.50 26.83
C VAL A 529 -8.52 -4.13 27.46
N GLU A 530 -9.14 -5.04 28.19
CA GLU A 530 -10.44 -4.81 28.85
C GLU A 530 -10.38 -3.61 29.81
N ARG A 531 -9.26 -3.45 30.54
CA ARG A 531 -9.03 -2.29 31.40
C ARG A 531 -9.00 -0.99 30.60
N ALA A 532 -8.22 -0.92 29.53
CA ALA A 532 -8.11 0.26 28.70
C ALA A 532 -9.44 0.62 28.02
N GLU A 533 -10.24 -0.38 27.61
CA GLU A 533 -11.60 -0.16 27.08
C GLU A 533 -12.55 0.42 28.13
N ALA A 534 -12.49 -0.09 29.37
CA ALA A 534 -13.28 0.43 30.48
C ALA A 534 -12.89 1.87 30.84
N GLU A 535 -11.60 2.22 30.79
CA GLU A 535 -11.11 3.60 30.96
C GLU A 535 -11.67 4.53 29.88
N ILE A 536 -11.68 4.09 28.61
CA ILE A 536 -12.29 4.86 27.51
C ILE A 536 -13.78 5.12 27.76
N SER A 537 -14.54 4.13 28.24
CA SER A 537 -15.95 4.32 28.60
C SER A 537 -16.11 5.37 29.69
N THR A 538 -15.29 5.26 30.73
CA THR A 538 -15.29 6.19 31.88
C THR A 538 -15.03 7.63 31.41
N ILE A 539 -14.05 7.85 30.53
CA ILE A 539 -13.75 9.17 29.98
C ILE A 539 -14.93 9.70 29.16
N LYS A 540 -15.54 8.87 28.30
CA LYS A 540 -16.68 9.28 27.46
C LYS A 540 -17.91 9.69 28.28
N GLU A 541 -18.16 8.99 29.38
CA GLU A 541 -19.23 9.33 30.32
C GLU A 541 -18.93 10.66 31.03
N ALA A 542 -17.69 10.87 31.47
CA ALA A 542 -17.28 12.12 32.13
C ALA A 542 -17.35 13.36 31.21
N ILE A 543 -17.11 13.21 29.90
CA ILE A 543 -17.26 14.31 28.92
C ILE A 543 -18.70 14.85 28.88
N GLN A 544 -19.71 14.04 29.22
CA GLN A 544 -21.11 14.50 29.25
C GLN A 544 -21.39 15.46 30.40
N ILE A 545 -20.50 15.52 31.41
CA ILE A 545 -20.60 16.40 32.57
C ILE A 545 -19.82 17.68 32.25
N GLU A 546 -20.50 18.81 32.19
CA GLU A 546 -19.87 20.13 31.97
C GLU A 546 -18.90 20.45 33.12
N THR A 547 -17.67 20.84 32.78
CA THR A 547 -16.65 21.21 33.77
C THR A 547 -16.95 22.57 34.37
N MET A 548 -17.31 22.61 35.65
CA MET A 548 -17.68 23.83 36.38
C MET A 548 -16.62 24.23 37.41
N GLY A 549 -16.80 25.40 38.02
CA GLY A 549 -15.97 25.91 39.11
C GLY A 549 -14.80 26.76 38.64
N GLY A 550 -14.14 27.39 39.59
CA GLY A 550 -12.98 28.25 39.39
C GLY A 550 -11.87 27.55 38.63
N ARG A 551 -11.08 28.36 37.92
CA ARG A 551 -9.99 27.89 37.06
C ARG A 551 -8.64 28.36 37.58
N GLY A 552 -8.48 29.69 37.66
CA GLY A 552 -7.22 30.37 37.91
C GLY A 552 -6.01 29.74 37.22
N SER A 553 -4.83 29.73 37.88
CA SER A 553 -3.59 29.23 37.26
C SER A 553 -3.47 27.70 37.26
N LEU A 554 -4.18 27.03 38.15
CA LEU A 554 -4.20 25.57 38.27
C LEU A 554 -5.58 25.16 38.75
N LYS A 555 -6.21 24.25 38.01
CA LYS A 555 -7.51 23.64 38.32
C LYS A 555 -7.36 22.12 38.34
N ILE A 556 -8.01 21.46 39.28
CA ILE A 556 -8.10 20.01 39.40
C ILE A 556 -9.58 19.67 39.58
N ASN A 557 -10.13 18.95 38.61
CA ASN A 557 -11.56 18.61 38.60
C ASN A 557 -11.75 17.09 38.67
N LEU A 558 -12.65 16.65 39.53
CA LEU A 558 -13.07 15.25 39.69
C LEU A 558 -14.48 15.09 39.12
N LYS A 559 -14.75 14.04 38.35
CA LYS A 559 -16.09 13.71 37.82
C LYS A 559 -16.38 12.22 37.95
N TRP A 560 -17.62 11.86 38.30
CA TRP A 560 -18.09 10.46 38.37
C TRP A 560 -19.58 10.36 38.01
N GLY A 561 -20.12 9.14 37.94
CA GLY A 561 -21.45 8.85 37.37
C GLY A 561 -22.50 8.29 38.33
N THR A 562 -22.27 8.34 39.65
CA THR A 562 -23.14 7.74 40.67
C THR A 562 -23.57 8.77 41.71
N THR A 563 -24.54 8.44 42.57
CA THR A 563 -24.94 9.31 43.69
C THR A 563 -24.07 9.13 44.94
N ASP A 564 -22.96 8.39 44.83
CA ASP A 564 -21.96 8.27 45.89
C ASP A 564 -21.24 9.61 46.10
N ASP A 565 -20.64 9.77 47.27
CA ASP A 565 -19.89 10.96 47.67
C ASP A 565 -18.40 10.64 47.65
N LEU A 566 -17.72 11.22 46.67
CA LEU A 566 -16.30 11.03 46.41
C LEU A 566 -15.59 12.35 46.70
N ASP A 567 -14.66 12.32 47.65
CA ASP A 567 -13.87 13.47 48.05
C ASP A 567 -12.61 13.59 47.18
N LEU A 568 -12.36 14.79 46.63
CA LEU A 568 -11.11 15.20 46.04
C LEU A 568 -10.16 15.72 47.13
N HIS A 569 -8.99 15.10 47.21
CA HIS A 569 -7.91 15.49 48.11
C HIS A 569 -6.72 15.98 47.30
N VAL A 570 -6.26 17.20 47.58
CA VAL A 570 -5.06 17.74 46.95
C VAL A 570 -4.08 18.21 48.01
N ILE A 571 -2.91 17.59 48.05
CA ILE A 571 -1.76 18.02 48.86
C ILE A 571 -0.96 19.02 48.04
N ASP A 572 -0.79 20.22 48.57
CA ASP A 572 -0.01 21.30 47.96
C ASP A 572 1.50 21.23 48.30
N PRO A 573 2.34 22.10 47.72
CA PRO A 573 3.79 22.09 47.97
C PRO A 573 4.22 22.34 49.42
N SER A 574 3.35 22.94 50.24
CA SER A 574 3.61 23.08 51.68
C SER A 574 3.20 21.86 52.49
N SER A 575 2.84 20.76 51.81
CA SER A 575 2.30 19.53 52.41
C SER A 575 0.95 19.72 53.11
N PHE A 576 0.23 20.80 52.80
CA PHE A 576 -1.12 21.02 53.29
C PHE A 576 -2.15 20.34 52.37
N GLU A 577 -3.18 19.73 52.96
CA GLU A 577 -4.23 19.02 52.23
C GLU A 577 -5.50 19.86 52.11
N ILE A 578 -5.92 20.18 50.88
CA ILE A 578 -7.20 20.80 50.56
C ILE A 578 -8.20 19.70 50.22
N TYR A 579 -9.31 19.63 50.95
CA TYR A 579 -10.39 18.66 50.78
C TYR A 579 -11.66 19.12 51.52
N TYR A 580 -12.74 18.33 51.52
CA TYR A 580 -14.01 18.65 52.19
C TYR A 580 -13.86 19.27 53.60
N GLY A 581 -13.02 18.67 54.46
CA GLY A 581 -12.83 19.11 55.84
C GLY A 581 -11.98 20.37 56.01
N GLN A 582 -11.17 20.73 55.00
CA GLN A 582 -10.31 21.91 54.95
C GLN A 582 -10.33 22.48 53.53
N LYS A 583 -11.35 23.27 53.23
CA LYS A 583 -11.68 23.69 51.85
C LYS A 583 -10.76 24.76 51.27
N GLU A 584 -9.96 25.44 52.10
CA GLU A 584 -9.15 26.58 51.69
C GLU A 584 -7.77 26.56 52.34
N HIS A 585 -6.74 26.93 51.59
CA HIS A 585 -5.38 27.08 52.11
C HIS A 585 -4.60 28.18 51.38
N ARG A 586 -3.87 29.04 52.11
CA ARG A 586 -2.98 30.05 51.52
C ARG A 586 -1.53 29.57 51.61
N CYS A 587 -0.96 29.21 50.46
CA CYS A 587 0.46 28.88 50.33
C CYS A 587 1.16 29.99 49.52
N ASN A 588 2.25 30.55 50.05
CA ASN A 588 3.00 31.65 49.42
C ASN A 588 2.13 32.84 48.93
N GLY A 589 1.06 33.17 49.68
CA GLY A 589 0.16 34.28 49.35
C GLY A 589 -0.89 33.99 48.26
N VAL A 590 -0.96 32.75 47.77
CA VAL A 590 -1.93 32.27 46.78
C VAL A 590 -2.94 31.38 47.49
N LEU A 591 -4.24 31.66 47.33
CA LEU A 591 -5.32 30.84 47.89
C LEU A 591 -5.64 29.68 46.95
N GLY A 592 -5.53 28.45 47.46
CA GLY A 592 -6.17 27.27 46.89
C GLY A 592 -7.54 27.06 47.55
N LYS A 593 -8.55 26.66 46.77
CA LYS A 593 -9.94 26.51 47.24
C LYS A 593 -10.66 25.34 46.57
N LEU A 594 -11.35 24.52 47.38
CA LEU A 594 -12.43 23.63 46.96
C LEU A 594 -13.74 24.44 46.87
N ASP A 595 -14.24 24.68 45.67
CA ASP A 595 -15.44 25.49 45.44
C ASP A 595 -16.65 24.70 44.96
N ILE A 596 -16.44 23.50 44.40
CA ILE A 596 -17.48 22.55 44.10
C ILE A 596 -17.18 21.25 44.82
N ASP A 597 -18.21 20.74 45.50
CA ASP A 597 -18.20 19.60 46.41
C ASP A 597 -19.59 18.94 46.27
N ALA A 598 -19.69 17.97 45.35
CA ALA A 598 -20.96 17.37 44.95
C ALA A 598 -21.27 16.11 45.76
N ASN A 599 -22.54 15.91 46.09
CA ASN A 599 -23.06 14.78 46.87
C ASN A 599 -22.69 14.74 48.37
N ALA A 600 -21.98 15.74 48.89
CA ALA A 600 -21.82 15.93 50.34
C ALA A 600 -23.15 16.15 51.09
N ALA A 601 -24.19 16.66 50.40
CA ALA A 601 -25.55 16.80 50.93
C ALA A 601 -26.63 16.69 49.82
N PRO A 602 -27.90 16.35 50.16
CA PRO A 602 -29.00 16.32 49.19
C PRO A 602 -29.32 17.69 48.58
N PRO A 603 -29.89 17.75 47.36
CA PRO A 603 -30.22 16.63 46.47
C PRO A 603 -28.98 16.05 45.77
N TYR A 604 -28.91 14.72 45.69
CA TYR A 604 -27.80 14.02 45.05
C TYR A 604 -27.91 14.03 43.52
N SER A 605 -26.76 14.15 42.85
CA SER A 605 -26.64 14.16 41.39
C SER A 605 -25.99 12.86 40.89
N ARG A 606 -26.34 12.46 39.65
CA ARG A 606 -25.61 11.45 38.86
C ARG A 606 -24.65 12.04 37.83
N MET A 607 -24.53 13.36 37.83
CA MET A 607 -23.47 14.12 37.15
C MET A 607 -22.64 14.93 38.16
N PRO A 608 -22.16 14.32 39.25
CA PRO A 608 -21.40 15.01 40.28
C PRO A 608 -20.00 15.38 39.81
N GLN A 609 -19.46 16.43 40.43
CA GLN A 609 -18.07 16.84 40.26
C GLN A 609 -17.54 17.54 41.50
N GLU A 610 -16.22 17.53 41.67
CA GLU A 610 -15.53 18.42 42.61
C GLU A 610 -14.48 19.25 41.89
N ASN A 611 -14.16 20.41 42.46
CA ASN A 611 -13.20 21.33 41.86
C ASN A 611 -12.33 22.01 42.91
N ILE A 612 -11.02 21.80 42.80
CA ILE A 612 -9.99 22.53 43.56
C ILE A 612 -9.20 23.40 42.58
N PHE A 613 -9.07 24.69 42.87
CA PHE A 613 -8.33 25.63 42.04
C PHE A 613 -7.54 26.66 42.85
N TRP A 614 -6.57 27.32 42.22
CA TRP A 614 -5.81 28.44 42.81
C TRP A 614 -6.21 29.78 42.18
N GLU A 615 -6.31 30.84 42.99
CA GLU A 615 -6.76 32.19 42.58
C GLU A 615 -6.19 32.67 41.23
N GLU A 616 -7.05 33.25 40.39
CA GLU A 616 -6.69 33.80 39.07
C GLU A 616 -5.75 35.01 39.18
N GLY A 617 -4.83 35.14 38.21
CA GLY A 617 -3.86 36.24 38.15
C GLY A 617 -2.61 36.08 39.04
N LYS A 618 -2.51 34.96 39.79
CA LYS A 618 -1.29 34.55 40.51
C LYS A 618 -0.89 33.14 40.05
N ASN A 619 0.42 32.88 39.94
CA ASN A 619 0.90 31.52 39.67
C ASN A 619 0.60 30.62 40.87
N ALA A 620 0.14 29.39 40.64
CA ALA A 620 -0.02 28.42 41.71
C ALA A 620 1.35 28.17 42.38
N PRO A 621 1.38 27.87 43.68
CA PRO A 621 2.63 27.60 44.40
C PRO A 621 3.56 26.63 43.63
N VAL A 622 4.80 27.04 43.41
CA VAL A 622 5.78 26.18 42.75
C VAL A 622 6.13 25.01 43.67
N GLY A 623 6.14 23.80 43.13
CA GLY A 623 6.57 22.60 43.83
C GLY A 623 5.71 21.39 43.52
N LYS A 624 5.75 20.41 44.42
CA LYS A 624 5.13 19.10 44.23
C LYS A 624 3.70 19.09 44.77
N TYR A 625 2.79 18.59 43.95
CA TYR A 625 1.40 18.33 44.28
C TYR A 625 1.12 16.83 44.27
N LYS A 626 0.16 16.41 45.09
CA LYS A 626 -0.41 15.05 45.03
C LYS A 626 -1.92 15.13 45.03
N VAL A 627 -2.55 14.36 44.15
CA VAL A 627 -4.00 14.27 44.00
C VAL A 627 -4.45 12.88 44.36
N SER A 628 -5.48 12.78 45.19
CA SER A 628 -6.09 11.53 45.59
C SER A 628 -7.61 11.65 45.62
N VAL A 629 -8.30 10.54 45.45
CA VAL A 629 -9.76 10.46 45.53
C VAL A 629 -10.13 9.42 46.58
N ALA A 630 -11.11 9.73 47.41
CA ALA A 630 -11.61 8.80 48.43
C ALA A 630 -13.13 8.65 48.30
N LEU A 631 -13.63 7.44 48.46
CA LEU A 631 -15.07 7.21 48.60
C LEU A 631 -15.48 7.56 50.03
N TYR A 632 -16.05 8.74 50.27
CA TYR A 632 -16.44 9.15 51.62
C TYR A 632 -17.67 8.39 52.11
N GLN A 633 -18.70 8.31 51.27
CA GLN A 633 -19.94 7.60 51.58
C GLN A 633 -20.55 6.93 50.35
N LYS A 634 -20.76 5.62 50.46
CA LYS A 634 -21.44 4.79 49.47
C LYS A 634 -22.96 4.92 49.60
N ARG A 635 -23.63 5.14 48.48
CA ARG A 635 -25.08 5.30 48.34
C ARG A 635 -25.65 4.57 47.13
N ASP A 636 -24.89 4.42 46.04
CA ASP A 636 -25.36 3.73 44.84
C ASP A 636 -25.11 2.21 44.93
N THR A 637 -25.82 1.46 44.10
CA THR A 637 -25.72 0.00 43.97
C THR A 637 -24.48 -0.46 43.19
N VAL A 638 -23.86 0.45 42.44
CA VAL A 638 -22.64 0.19 41.67
C VAL A 638 -21.49 -0.15 42.62
N GLN A 639 -20.88 -1.33 42.46
CA GLN A 639 -19.83 -1.80 43.37
C GLN A 639 -18.53 -1.01 43.23
N ASN A 640 -18.02 -0.90 41.99
CA ASN A 640 -16.81 -0.16 41.65
C ASN A 640 -17.18 1.16 40.99
N ILE A 641 -16.92 2.27 41.64
CA ILE A 641 -17.26 3.60 41.14
C ILE A 641 -16.05 4.11 40.35
N SER A 642 -16.23 4.21 39.04
CA SER A 642 -15.23 4.80 38.14
C SER A 642 -15.35 6.32 38.17
N PHE A 643 -14.20 7.00 38.09
CA PHE A 643 -14.14 8.45 38.05
C PHE A 643 -13.02 8.93 37.12
N THR A 644 -13.07 10.22 36.80
CA THR A 644 -11.98 10.93 36.10
C THR A 644 -11.48 12.09 36.95
N VAL A 645 -10.17 12.34 36.89
CA VAL A 645 -9.53 13.54 37.43
C VAL A 645 -8.81 14.23 36.28
N THR A 646 -9.12 15.49 36.02
CA THR A 646 -8.42 16.30 35.01
C THR A 646 -7.66 17.43 35.68
N VAL A 647 -6.39 17.58 35.33
CA VAL A 647 -5.49 18.65 35.82
C VAL A 647 -5.31 19.67 34.70
N TYR A 648 -5.72 20.92 34.95
CA TYR A 648 -5.64 22.04 34.01
C TYR A 648 -4.65 23.08 34.52
N PRO A 649 -3.38 23.03 34.09
CA PRO A 649 -2.44 24.11 34.34
C PRO A 649 -2.65 25.27 33.35
N ASP A 650 -2.32 26.49 33.75
CA ASP A 650 -2.16 27.64 32.85
C ASP A 650 -1.05 27.42 31.83
N LYS A 651 0.00 26.69 32.22
CA LYS A 651 1.14 26.34 31.38
C LYS A 651 1.44 24.85 31.40
N GLY A 652 1.60 24.25 30.22
CA GLY A 652 1.88 22.84 30.04
C GLY A 652 0.66 22.00 29.68
N GLU A 653 0.83 20.69 29.69
CA GLU A 653 -0.17 19.75 29.19
C GLU A 653 -1.32 19.55 30.19
N VAL A 654 -2.56 19.71 29.72
CA VAL A 654 -3.76 19.27 30.44
C VAL A 654 -3.87 17.76 30.31
N LYS A 655 -4.06 17.05 31.42
CA LYS A 655 -4.12 15.59 31.41
C LYS A 655 -5.29 15.06 32.23
N THR A 656 -6.00 14.10 31.65
CA THR A 656 -7.10 13.36 32.28
C THR A 656 -6.61 11.99 32.72
N PHE A 657 -6.93 11.66 33.97
CA PHE A 657 -6.63 10.39 34.62
C PHE A 657 -7.93 9.70 34.98
N THR A 658 -7.92 8.37 34.96
CA THR A 658 -9.05 7.53 35.34
C THR A 658 -8.71 6.75 36.60
N GLY A 659 -9.70 6.55 37.47
CA GLY A 659 -9.54 5.72 38.66
C GLY A 659 -10.82 5.00 39.03
N LYS A 660 -10.70 4.10 40.03
CA LYS A 660 -11.82 3.36 40.60
C LYS A 660 -11.71 3.34 42.13
N VAL A 661 -12.84 3.41 42.80
CA VAL A 661 -12.97 3.21 44.25
C VAL A 661 -14.13 2.26 44.55
N ASP A 662 -13.95 1.39 45.53
CA ASP A 662 -14.94 0.40 45.96
C ASP A 662 -15.13 0.34 47.48
N THR A 663 -14.14 0.83 48.22
CA THR A 663 -14.03 0.73 49.68
C THR A 663 -14.16 2.11 50.29
N GLU A 664 -15.13 2.30 51.19
CA GLU A 664 -15.31 3.57 51.89
C GLU A 664 -14.06 3.96 52.67
N LYS A 665 -13.72 5.26 52.63
CA LYS A 665 -12.58 5.90 53.28
C LYS A 665 -11.21 5.42 52.80
N ALA A 666 -11.15 4.50 51.84
CA ALA A 666 -9.91 4.14 51.18
C ALA A 666 -9.49 5.28 50.25
N ARG A 667 -8.24 5.74 50.41
CA ARG A 667 -7.65 6.78 49.59
C ARG A 667 -6.96 6.15 48.39
N ASN A 668 -7.32 6.58 47.19
CA ASN A 668 -6.67 6.19 45.95
C ASN A 668 -5.82 7.36 45.42
N GLU A 669 -4.49 7.21 45.39
CA GLU A 669 -3.59 8.22 44.81
C GLU A 669 -3.69 8.16 43.28
N VAL A 670 -4.07 9.28 42.67
CA VAL A 670 -4.38 9.34 41.23
C VAL A 670 -3.18 9.84 40.43
N VAL A 671 -2.57 10.93 40.88
CA VAL A 671 -1.43 11.55 40.20
C VAL A 671 -0.62 12.41 41.16
N ALA A 672 0.70 12.41 40.98
CA ALA A 672 1.58 13.42 41.52
C ALA A 672 2.22 14.22 40.37
N PHE A 673 2.45 15.50 40.59
CA PHE A 673 3.10 16.35 39.58
C PHE A 673 3.91 17.46 40.24
N GLU A 674 4.89 17.98 39.50
CA GLU A 674 5.60 19.21 39.83
C GLU A 674 5.06 20.35 38.99
N TYR A 675 4.71 21.46 39.63
CA TYR A 675 4.27 22.68 38.99
C TYR A 675 5.35 23.76 39.13
N SER A 676 5.62 24.49 38.06
CA SER A 676 6.68 25.49 37.97
C SER A 676 6.28 26.66 37.07
N GLU A 677 7.10 27.71 37.03
CA GLU A 677 6.90 28.85 36.11
C GLU A 677 6.92 28.45 34.62
N PHE A 678 7.54 27.30 34.32
CA PHE A 678 7.64 26.70 32.99
C PHE A 678 6.50 25.72 32.68
N GLY A 679 5.55 25.56 33.60
CA GLY A 679 4.40 24.67 33.49
C GLY A 679 4.49 23.42 34.36
N ILE A 680 3.74 22.39 33.97
CA ILE A 680 3.57 21.15 34.73
C ILE A 680 4.47 20.00 34.23
N ARG A 681 4.92 19.15 35.16
CA ARG A 681 5.54 17.84 34.90
C ARG A 681 4.87 16.76 35.74
N TYR A 682 4.15 15.86 35.10
CA TYR A 682 3.56 14.68 35.75
C TYR A 682 4.67 13.67 36.13
N LEU A 683 4.58 13.09 37.34
CA LEU A 683 5.59 12.22 37.95
C LEU A 683 5.30 10.73 37.75
#